data_AF-A0A4Q0YI28-F1
#
_entry.id   AF-A0A4Q0YI28-F1
#
_cell.length_a   1.000
_cell.length_b   1.000
_cell.length_c   1.000
_cell.angle_alpha   90.00
_cell.angle_beta   90.00
_cell.angle_gamma   90.00
#
_symmetry.space_group_name_H-M   'P 1'
#
loop_
_entity.id
_entity.type
_entity.pdbx_description
1 polymer ?
#
loop_
_entity_poly.entity_id
_entity_poly.type
_entity_poly.pdbx_seq_one_letter_code
_entity_poly.pdbx_strand_id
1 'polypeptide(L)'
;MKSISFGNKLLIKVLGVTIVVFATTMFFVAKYSYEAAGNDANTYIKEKADKYANRIKGNIDSSISVVKTLVSEFQEAINYNKKLNDEETIAMLTSVLKNNDQILGLWWSTKEPDVLFDIKENGKQIHKNWYTEKGEFNPYVTRSKDKIIVQLGAEYNEENIWIKGPKEAGKLFITKPYTYAIDGVDTLMLTIATPLYRNGEYVGVMGAELELKSFVEMTKDADLYESGYFFILDHYGIVLGHPDNSYIGKTILERTNNSKSYVTVIDKMKENKPYSYSKISNSTGLEATYYSKPFNIKSADVNWGVVVTAPVNEYMGNANHIRNFSIIASIIAFIIIGLIIYLSVRQLKINLDKITNGLNSFFDYLNKESDNTNPITLDSNDEFGQMANRINTNIDKIKKSIEEDNILIENVKEIVNRVGEGYLDKKISKNSQTDTLNELKNLFNNMLENLEKLVGTNINILSQTLEKYSERDFTVKLDESRSGIIGKELMNLNRMMTEMLQDNQRDGFSLKGSSDELTRSVHTLSKNATEQAASLEETAASIDEITGNIKHTSEKAQEMLNVSSQTKNSAAEGKKLANSTVSAMDEINETVLNINEAISVIDQIAFQTNILSLNAAVEAATAGEAGKGFAVVAQEVRNLASRSAEAAKEIKELVESATQKASNGKNISAKMIEGFSQLEERIEFTNNLIDDVSNAAKEQTIGMTQIADAMNQLDRFTQENAAIADKTNGIAKETNSIALDVVNNVDKNNFDGKNSVKQNTTPAPKKEKVVEKNVVQKPTVKKDTVIKAKKEDEDEWESF
;
A
#
# COMPACT_ATOMS: atom_id res chain seq x y z
N MET A 1 34.41 0.71 -53.05
CA MET A 1 35.07 -0.20 -52.07
C MET A 1 36.02 -1.25 -52.70
N LYS A 2 36.60 -1.05 -53.91
CA LYS A 2 37.52 -2.06 -54.50
C LYS A 2 38.94 -2.05 -53.90
N SER A 3 39.41 -0.93 -53.34
CA SER A 3 40.78 -0.71 -52.83
C SER A 3 41.04 -1.08 -51.35
N ILE A 4 40.07 -1.64 -50.63
CA ILE A 4 40.22 -1.99 -49.20
C ILE A 4 40.69 -3.45 -49.08
N SER A 5 41.68 -3.72 -48.22
CA SER A 5 42.20 -5.08 -47.96
C SER A 5 41.13 -6.03 -47.42
N PHE A 6 41.31 -7.34 -47.59
CA PHE A 6 40.35 -8.34 -47.09
C PHE A 6 40.15 -8.23 -45.56
N GLY A 7 41.24 -8.10 -44.80
CA GLY A 7 41.18 -7.87 -43.35
C GLY A 7 40.39 -6.61 -42.96
N ASN A 8 40.62 -5.48 -43.63
CA ASN A 8 39.88 -4.25 -43.33
C ASN A 8 38.41 -4.35 -43.76
N LYS A 9 38.09 -5.09 -44.85
CA LYS A 9 36.70 -5.41 -45.24
C LYS A 9 36.00 -6.28 -44.20
N LEU A 10 36.70 -7.23 -43.59
CA LEU A 10 36.15 -8.07 -42.49
C LEU A 10 35.92 -7.23 -41.23
N LEU A 11 36.91 -6.43 -40.83
CA LEU A 11 36.86 -5.56 -39.65
C LEU A 11 35.70 -4.55 -39.73
N ILE A 12 35.49 -3.91 -40.89
CA ILE A 12 34.35 -3.00 -41.14
C ILE A 12 33.01 -3.75 -41.05
N LYS A 13 32.92 -4.98 -41.58
CA LYS A 13 31.68 -5.77 -41.52
C LYS A 13 31.33 -6.21 -40.10
N VAL A 14 32.30 -6.74 -39.35
CA VAL A 14 32.07 -7.22 -37.98
C VAL A 14 31.74 -6.06 -37.05
N LEU A 15 32.52 -4.97 -37.05
CA LEU A 15 32.21 -3.77 -36.26
C LEU A 15 30.86 -3.16 -36.67
N GLY A 16 30.51 -3.17 -37.96
CA GLY A 16 29.19 -2.74 -38.43
C GLY A 16 28.04 -3.55 -37.82
N VAL A 17 28.14 -4.89 -37.82
CA VAL A 17 27.14 -5.76 -37.17
C VAL A 17 27.11 -5.53 -35.66
N THR A 18 28.25 -5.42 -34.99
CA THR A 18 28.33 -5.18 -33.54
C THR A 18 27.69 -3.85 -33.15
N ILE A 19 27.95 -2.76 -33.89
CA ILE A 19 27.31 -1.45 -33.67
C ILE A 19 25.80 -1.55 -33.83
N VAL A 20 25.32 -2.24 -34.88
CA VAL A 20 23.88 -2.44 -35.10
C VAL A 20 23.25 -3.19 -33.94
N VAL A 21 23.85 -4.30 -33.48
CA VAL A 21 23.33 -5.07 -32.34
C VAL A 21 23.28 -4.21 -31.06
N PHE A 22 24.37 -3.54 -30.68
CA PHE A 22 24.36 -2.70 -29.47
C PHE A 22 23.37 -1.53 -29.57
N ALA A 23 23.28 -0.87 -30.73
CA ALA A 23 22.32 0.21 -30.96
C ALA A 23 20.87 -0.30 -30.90
N THR A 24 20.59 -1.48 -31.45
CA THR A 24 19.27 -2.11 -31.39
C THR A 24 18.90 -2.51 -29.96
N THR A 25 19.80 -3.17 -29.22
CA THR A 25 19.54 -3.55 -27.82
C THR A 25 19.38 -2.31 -26.93
N MET A 26 20.22 -1.29 -27.09
CA MET A 26 20.10 -0.02 -26.37
C MET A 26 18.78 0.68 -26.70
N PHE A 27 18.36 0.69 -27.97
CA PHE A 27 17.07 1.24 -28.38
C PHE A 27 15.90 0.52 -27.69
N PHE A 28 15.90 -0.82 -27.68
CA PHE A 28 14.84 -1.58 -27.01
C PHE A 28 14.84 -1.40 -25.49
N VAL A 29 16.01 -1.44 -24.82
CA VAL A 29 16.11 -1.24 -23.37
C VAL A 29 15.67 0.18 -22.98
N ALA A 30 16.14 1.20 -23.70
CA ALA A 30 15.72 2.57 -23.45
C ALA A 30 14.21 2.73 -23.70
N LYS A 31 13.71 2.31 -24.87
CA LYS A 31 12.29 2.38 -25.23
C LYS A 31 11.42 1.71 -24.17
N TYR A 32 11.73 0.46 -23.80
CA TYR A 32 11.00 -0.28 -22.78
C TYR A 32 11.03 0.43 -21.42
N SER A 33 12.18 1.00 -21.02
CA SER A 33 12.30 1.73 -19.76
C SER A 33 11.51 3.04 -19.75
N TYR A 34 11.42 3.77 -20.88
CA TYR A 34 10.56 4.96 -21.00
C TYR A 34 9.07 4.58 -21.04
N GLU A 35 8.70 3.53 -21.78
CA GLU A 35 7.32 3.04 -21.84
C GLU A 35 6.84 2.52 -20.47
N ALA A 36 7.68 1.78 -19.75
CA ALA A 36 7.40 1.32 -18.38
C ALA A 36 7.22 2.51 -17.42
N ALA A 37 8.22 3.39 -17.29
CA ALA A 37 8.13 4.56 -16.41
C ALA A 37 6.93 5.48 -16.74
N GLY A 38 6.57 5.59 -18.03
CA GLY A 38 5.38 6.33 -18.46
C GLY A 38 4.06 5.65 -18.09
N ASN A 39 3.99 4.32 -18.16
CA ASN A 39 2.82 3.55 -17.74
C ASN A 39 2.67 3.52 -16.21
N ASP A 40 3.77 3.38 -15.49
CA ASP A 40 3.80 3.40 -14.02
C ASP A 40 3.34 4.76 -13.49
N ALA A 41 3.89 5.86 -14.03
CA ALA A 41 3.46 7.21 -13.68
C ALA A 41 1.98 7.48 -14.02
N ASN A 42 1.52 7.04 -15.20
CA ASN A 42 0.11 7.12 -15.57
C ASN A 42 -0.82 6.32 -14.65
N THR A 43 -0.35 5.21 -14.09
CA THR A 43 -1.12 4.38 -13.15
C THR A 43 -1.15 5.05 -11.77
N TYR A 44 0.01 5.47 -11.27
CA TYR A 44 0.17 6.21 -10.03
C TYR A 44 -0.70 7.48 -9.96
N ILE A 45 -0.68 8.34 -11.00
CA ILE A 45 -1.53 9.56 -10.98
C ILE A 45 -3.02 9.26 -11.07
N LYS A 46 -3.43 8.13 -11.67
CA LYS A 46 -4.84 7.69 -11.69
C LYS A 46 -5.28 7.28 -10.29
N GLU A 47 -4.51 6.42 -9.63
CA GLU A 47 -4.78 5.98 -8.26
C GLU A 47 -4.80 7.15 -7.27
N LYS A 48 -3.85 8.09 -7.41
CA LYS A 48 -3.79 9.30 -6.60
C LYS A 48 -4.98 10.23 -6.86
N ALA A 49 -5.35 10.46 -8.13
CA ALA A 49 -6.53 11.27 -8.45
C ALA A 49 -7.82 10.64 -7.94
N ASP A 50 -7.96 9.32 -8.02
CA ASP A 50 -9.10 8.58 -7.46
C ASP A 50 -9.13 8.70 -5.92
N LYS A 51 -7.98 8.55 -5.24
CA LYS A 51 -7.84 8.77 -3.79
C LYS A 51 -8.27 10.18 -3.38
N TYR A 52 -7.76 11.20 -4.06
CA TYR A 52 -8.08 12.60 -3.74
C TYR A 52 -9.53 12.95 -4.07
N ALA A 53 -10.06 12.51 -5.22
CA ALA A 53 -11.46 12.68 -5.59
C ALA A 53 -12.39 12.04 -4.57
N ASN A 54 -12.08 10.82 -4.10
CA ASN A 54 -12.86 10.14 -3.06
C ASN A 54 -12.78 10.86 -1.70
N ARG A 55 -11.60 11.36 -1.27
CA ARG A 55 -11.46 12.16 -0.02
C ARG A 55 -12.32 13.42 -0.07
N ILE A 56 -12.24 14.17 -1.17
CA ILE A 56 -13.00 15.43 -1.34
C ILE A 56 -14.50 15.16 -1.45
N LYS A 57 -14.90 14.16 -2.24
CA LYS A 57 -16.30 13.72 -2.35
C LYS A 57 -16.87 13.28 -1.01
N GLY A 58 -16.12 12.51 -0.22
CA GLY A 58 -16.54 12.06 1.11
C GLY A 58 -16.78 13.22 2.07
N ASN A 59 -15.89 14.22 2.09
CA ASN A 59 -16.06 15.42 2.90
C ASN A 59 -17.32 16.22 2.49
N ILE A 60 -17.58 16.36 1.18
CA ILE A 60 -18.76 17.08 0.67
C ILE A 60 -20.05 16.31 0.96
N ASP A 61 -20.07 14.99 0.72
CA ASP A 61 -21.24 14.13 1.00
C ASP A 61 -21.54 14.08 2.51
N SER A 62 -20.53 14.14 3.37
CA SER A 62 -20.69 14.29 4.81
C SER A 62 -21.38 15.61 5.15
N SER A 63 -20.88 16.75 4.66
CA SER A 63 -21.53 18.07 4.86
C SER A 63 -22.95 18.12 4.30
N ILE A 64 -23.21 17.51 3.14
CA ILE A 64 -24.55 17.36 2.56
C ILE A 64 -25.46 16.54 3.49
N SER A 65 -24.95 15.49 4.12
CA SER A 65 -25.72 14.65 5.03
C SER A 65 -26.10 15.42 6.30
N VAL A 66 -25.18 16.19 6.86
CA VAL A 66 -25.46 17.11 7.98
C VAL A 66 -26.55 18.13 7.62
N VAL A 67 -26.42 18.79 6.46
CA VAL A 67 -27.45 19.74 5.98
C VAL A 67 -28.81 19.05 5.83
N LYS A 68 -28.87 17.83 5.27
CA LYS A 68 -30.12 17.09 5.12
C LYS A 68 -30.77 16.70 6.45
N THR A 69 -29.99 16.32 7.46
CA THR A 69 -30.51 16.02 8.79
C THR A 69 -31.16 17.26 9.40
N LEU A 70 -30.44 18.39 9.40
CA LEU A 70 -30.94 19.67 9.92
C LEU A 70 -32.17 20.19 9.14
N VAL A 71 -32.13 20.08 7.80
CA VAL A 71 -33.27 20.39 6.94
C VAL A 71 -34.48 19.54 7.30
N SER A 72 -34.31 18.25 7.63
CA SER A 72 -35.43 17.37 7.98
C SER A 72 -36.12 17.83 9.27
N GLU A 73 -35.36 18.18 10.29
CA GLU A 73 -35.87 18.72 11.56
C GLU A 73 -36.59 20.07 11.39
N PHE A 74 -35.98 21.00 10.65
CA PHE A 74 -36.57 22.31 10.36
C PHE A 74 -37.83 22.17 9.48
N GLN A 75 -37.81 21.26 8.51
CA GLN A 75 -38.93 20.97 7.63
C GLN A 75 -40.10 20.30 8.39
N GLU A 76 -39.80 19.46 9.38
CA GLU A 76 -40.80 18.88 10.29
C GLU A 76 -41.46 19.95 11.16
N ALA A 77 -40.66 20.85 11.76
CA ALA A 77 -41.18 21.98 12.53
C ALA A 77 -42.12 22.88 11.71
N ILE A 78 -41.75 23.18 10.46
CA ILE A 78 -42.58 23.93 9.49
C ILE A 78 -43.89 23.20 9.18
N ASN A 79 -43.83 21.88 8.92
CA ASN A 79 -44.99 21.09 8.54
C ASN A 79 -46.04 20.99 9.67
N TYR A 80 -45.59 20.91 10.93
CA TYR A 80 -46.46 20.87 12.10
C TYR A 80 -46.73 22.24 12.75
N ASN A 81 -46.24 23.33 12.15
CA ASN A 81 -46.34 24.70 12.69
C ASN A 81 -45.81 24.81 14.14
N LYS A 82 -44.76 24.04 14.45
CA LYS A 82 -44.10 23.99 15.76
C LYS A 82 -43.02 25.08 15.83
N LYS A 83 -43.10 25.95 16.84
CA LYS A 83 -41.99 26.87 17.15
C LYS A 83 -40.81 26.10 17.73
N LEU A 84 -39.60 26.40 17.27
CA LEU A 84 -38.35 25.93 17.83
C LEU A 84 -37.88 26.88 18.95
N ASN A 85 -37.06 26.38 19.86
CA ASN A 85 -36.47 27.18 20.93
C ASN A 85 -35.13 27.78 20.46
N ASP A 86 -34.96 29.08 20.67
CA ASP A 86 -33.80 29.85 20.21
C ASP A 86 -32.48 29.32 20.81
N GLU A 87 -32.43 29.11 22.13
CA GLU A 87 -31.23 28.67 22.85
C GLU A 87 -30.86 27.22 22.53
N GLU A 88 -31.87 26.34 22.47
CA GLU A 88 -31.68 24.93 22.10
C GLU A 88 -31.18 24.80 20.66
N THR A 89 -31.70 25.62 19.73
CA THR A 89 -31.25 25.64 18.33
C THR A 89 -29.79 26.09 18.22
N ILE A 90 -29.37 27.14 18.96
CA ILE A 90 -27.96 27.55 18.99
C ILE A 90 -27.08 26.44 19.57
N ALA A 91 -27.49 25.81 20.67
CA ALA A 91 -26.74 24.74 21.31
C ALA A 91 -26.58 23.53 20.36
N MET A 92 -27.65 23.16 19.66
CA MET A 92 -27.63 22.10 18.65
C MET A 92 -26.67 22.42 17.50
N LEU A 93 -26.82 23.58 16.84
CA LEU A 93 -25.98 23.94 15.70
C LEU A 93 -24.50 24.10 16.10
N THR A 94 -24.24 24.58 17.32
CA THR A 94 -22.89 24.63 17.91
C THR A 94 -22.33 23.21 18.10
N SER A 95 -23.14 22.27 18.58
CA SER A 95 -22.75 20.85 18.74
C SER A 95 -22.49 20.17 17.39
N VAL A 96 -23.35 20.41 16.40
CA VAL A 96 -23.20 19.88 15.03
C VAL A 96 -21.92 20.41 14.40
N LEU A 97 -21.64 21.72 14.48
CA LEU A 97 -20.38 22.28 14.01
C LEU A 97 -19.19 21.65 14.73
N LYS A 98 -19.21 21.55 16.07
CA LYS A 98 -18.12 20.98 16.87
C LYS A 98 -17.73 19.56 16.44
N ASN A 99 -18.70 18.77 15.97
CA ASN A 99 -18.48 17.40 15.50
C ASN A 99 -18.19 17.29 13.98
N ASN A 100 -18.16 18.41 13.25
CA ASN A 100 -17.97 18.48 11.80
C ASN A 100 -16.98 19.59 11.40
N ASP A 101 -15.68 19.35 11.58
CA ASP A 101 -14.61 20.32 11.27
C ASP A 101 -14.54 20.74 9.79
N GLN A 102 -15.11 19.96 8.88
CA GLN A 102 -15.21 20.31 7.45
C GLN A 102 -16.25 21.42 7.17
N ILE A 103 -17.13 21.74 8.12
CA ILE A 103 -18.15 22.77 7.99
C ILE A 103 -17.68 24.06 8.68
N LEU A 104 -17.68 25.16 7.93
CA LEU A 104 -17.31 26.50 8.42
C LEU A 104 -18.43 27.10 9.27
N GLY A 105 -19.69 27.00 8.82
CA GLY A 105 -20.85 27.57 9.50
C GLY A 105 -22.17 26.92 9.10
N LEU A 106 -23.22 27.24 9.85
CA LEU A 106 -24.59 26.76 9.69
C LEU A 106 -25.57 27.93 9.89
N TRP A 107 -26.58 28.00 9.03
CA TRP A 107 -27.63 29.02 9.07
C TRP A 107 -28.92 28.53 8.38
N TRP A 108 -30.00 29.28 8.60
CA TRP A 108 -31.23 29.22 7.83
C TRP A 108 -31.72 30.64 7.57
N SER A 109 -32.61 30.80 6.60
CA SER A 109 -33.23 32.09 6.31
C SER A 109 -34.62 31.86 5.73
N THR A 110 -35.65 32.40 6.37
CA THR A 110 -37.05 32.28 5.95
C THR A 110 -37.59 33.59 5.42
N LYS A 111 -38.52 33.49 4.46
CA LYS A 111 -39.24 34.63 3.87
C LYS A 111 -40.20 35.28 4.87
N GLU A 112 -40.76 34.47 5.76
CA GLU A 112 -41.59 34.87 6.90
C GLU A 112 -40.76 34.57 8.17
N PRO A 113 -40.30 35.58 8.93
CA PRO A 113 -39.41 35.37 10.08
C PRO A 113 -40.05 34.58 11.22
N ASP A 114 -41.38 34.65 11.36
CA ASP A 114 -42.13 34.00 12.42
C ASP A 114 -42.38 32.51 12.16
N VAL A 115 -42.06 31.96 10.98
CA VAL A 115 -42.41 30.56 10.62
C VAL A 115 -41.85 29.52 11.59
N LEU A 116 -40.60 29.71 12.04
CA LEU A 116 -39.89 28.76 12.91
C LEU A 116 -39.75 29.24 14.36
N PHE A 117 -39.75 30.55 14.60
CA PHE A 117 -39.42 31.16 15.90
C PHE A 117 -40.35 32.34 16.19
N ASP A 118 -40.52 32.71 17.46
CA ASP A 118 -41.35 33.87 17.83
C ASP A 118 -40.56 35.18 17.74
N ILE A 119 -41.16 36.22 17.13
CA ILE A 119 -40.56 37.55 17.02
C ILE A 119 -40.54 38.22 18.41
N LYS A 120 -39.38 38.70 18.85
CA LYS A 120 -39.21 39.30 20.19
C LYS A 120 -39.45 40.81 20.18
N GLU A 121 -40.46 41.26 20.91
CA GLU A 121 -40.76 42.69 21.07
C GLU A 121 -39.63 43.46 21.78
N ASN A 122 -39.45 44.73 21.39
CA ASN A 122 -38.45 45.63 21.95
C ASN A 122 -38.73 45.94 23.44
N GLY A 123 -38.00 45.25 24.34
CA GLY A 123 -38.10 45.50 25.78
C GLY A 123 -37.36 44.54 26.73
N LYS A 124 -36.83 43.41 26.25
CA LYS A 124 -36.03 42.46 27.06
C LYS A 124 -34.58 42.36 26.56
N GLN A 125 -33.73 41.69 27.33
CA GLN A 125 -32.32 41.45 26.98
C GLN A 125 -32.22 40.58 25.71
N ILE A 126 -32.13 41.23 24.55
CA ILE A 126 -31.94 40.58 23.26
C ILE A 126 -30.43 40.39 23.02
N HIS A 127 -30.04 39.16 22.73
CA HIS A 127 -28.68 38.86 22.27
C HIS A 127 -28.49 39.47 20.87
N LYS A 128 -27.81 40.62 20.77
CA LYS A 128 -27.62 41.37 19.51
C LYS A 128 -26.97 40.59 18.35
N ASN A 129 -26.33 39.46 18.66
CA ASN A 129 -25.72 38.58 17.68
C ASN A 129 -26.69 37.52 17.12
N TRP A 130 -27.89 37.41 17.69
CA TRP A 130 -28.87 36.36 17.39
C TRP A 130 -30.16 36.91 16.76
N TYR A 131 -30.51 38.17 17.04
CA TYR A 131 -31.75 38.80 16.57
C TYR A 131 -31.46 40.09 15.80
N THR A 132 -32.27 40.37 14.78
CA THR A 132 -32.27 41.65 14.06
C THR A 132 -32.84 42.78 14.93
N GLU A 133 -32.70 44.04 14.50
CA GLU A 133 -33.32 45.20 15.18
C GLU A 133 -34.86 45.14 15.21
N LYS A 134 -35.47 44.28 14.38
CA LYS A 134 -36.91 44.01 14.31
C LYS A 134 -37.36 42.88 15.25
N GLY A 135 -36.43 42.24 15.96
CA GLY A 135 -36.72 41.12 16.87
C GLY A 135 -36.77 39.74 16.20
N GLU A 136 -36.35 39.63 14.94
CA GLU A 136 -36.35 38.38 14.16
C GLU A 136 -35.13 37.54 14.52
N PHE A 137 -35.30 36.25 14.84
CA PHE A 137 -34.18 35.35 15.16
C PHE A 137 -33.47 34.89 13.88
N ASN A 138 -32.25 35.36 13.67
CA ASN A 138 -31.44 35.11 12.47
C ASN A 138 -29.94 34.94 12.82
N PRO A 139 -29.56 33.95 13.64
CA PRO A 139 -28.17 33.69 13.98
C PRO A 139 -27.44 32.97 12.85
N TYR A 140 -26.19 33.36 12.64
CA TYR A 140 -25.20 32.59 11.89
C TYR A 140 -24.20 31.99 12.87
N VAL A 141 -24.26 30.66 13.05
CA VAL A 141 -23.31 29.92 13.89
C VAL A 141 -22.13 29.52 13.01
N THR A 142 -20.92 29.93 13.36
CA THR A 142 -19.76 29.83 12.45
C THR A 142 -18.43 29.75 13.20
N ARG A 143 -17.39 29.27 12.52
CA ARG A 143 -16.03 29.18 13.05
C ARG A 143 -15.24 30.45 12.73
N SER A 144 -14.61 31.05 13.74
CA SER A 144 -13.61 32.11 13.59
C SER A 144 -12.45 31.85 14.55
N LYS A 145 -11.20 31.95 14.05
CA LYS A 145 -9.96 31.90 14.85
C LYS A 145 -9.97 30.76 15.88
N ASP A 146 -10.24 29.55 15.38
CA ASP A 146 -10.30 28.28 16.11
C ASP A 146 -11.37 28.18 17.21
N LYS A 147 -12.40 29.03 17.16
CA LYS A 147 -13.57 29.01 18.05
C LYS A 147 -14.87 29.00 17.25
N ILE A 148 -15.92 28.39 17.80
CA ILE A 148 -17.28 28.59 17.31
C ILE A 148 -17.83 29.88 17.94
N ILE A 149 -18.37 30.74 17.10
CA ILE A 149 -19.02 32.01 17.46
C ILE A 149 -20.44 32.03 16.89
N VAL A 150 -21.27 32.94 17.42
CA VAL A 150 -22.53 33.31 16.79
C VAL A 150 -22.47 34.79 16.45
N GLN A 151 -22.74 35.11 15.18
CA GLN A 151 -22.91 36.46 14.66
C GLN A 151 -24.28 36.58 13.98
N LEU A 152 -24.73 37.79 13.66
CA LEU A 152 -25.98 37.96 12.92
C LEU A 152 -25.82 37.46 11.47
N GLY A 153 -26.81 36.72 10.97
CA GLY A 153 -26.89 36.32 9.57
C GLY A 153 -27.28 37.48 8.65
N ALA A 154 -27.12 37.29 7.34
CA ALA A 154 -27.65 38.24 6.35
C ALA A 154 -29.19 38.26 6.42
N GLU A 155 -29.80 39.44 6.22
CA GLU A 155 -31.26 39.52 6.05
C GLU A 155 -31.71 38.71 4.83
N TYR A 156 -32.95 38.18 4.89
CA TYR A 156 -33.52 37.40 3.80
C TYR A 156 -33.63 38.25 2.52
N ASN A 157 -32.87 37.86 1.47
CA ASN A 157 -32.91 38.50 0.17
C ASN A 157 -32.78 37.43 -0.94
N GLU A 158 -33.75 37.39 -1.86
CA GLU A 158 -33.76 36.43 -2.99
C GLU A 158 -32.74 36.74 -4.08
N GLU A 159 -32.02 37.86 -4.00
CA GLU A 159 -30.86 38.15 -4.85
C GLU A 159 -29.58 37.44 -4.36
N ASN A 160 -29.50 37.07 -3.07
CA ASN A 160 -28.35 36.37 -2.51
C ASN A 160 -28.24 34.98 -3.14
N ILE A 161 -27.07 34.63 -3.71
CA ILE A 161 -26.89 33.39 -4.49
C ILE A 161 -27.17 32.12 -3.68
N TRP A 162 -26.92 32.15 -2.37
CA TRP A 162 -27.18 31.05 -1.43
C TRP A 162 -28.67 30.86 -1.09
N ILE A 163 -29.53 31.83 -1.38
CA ILE A 163 -30.99 31.73 -1.27
C ILE A 163 -31.60 31.47 -2.65
N LYS A 164 -31.16 32.25 -3.66
CA LYS A 164 -31.63 32.16 -5.04
C LYS A 164 -31.43 30.79 -5.68
N GLY A 165 -30.21 30.26 -5.57
CA GLY A 165 -29.81 28.99 -6.18
C GLY A 165 -30.68 27.80 -5.77
N PRO A 166 -30.81 27.47 -4.47
CA PRO A 166 -31.70 26.39 -4.01
C PRO A 166 -33.18 26.65 -4.32
N LYS A 167 -33.64 27.92 -4.26
CA LYS A 167 -35.02 28.28 -4.64
C LYS A 167 -35.31 27.98 -6.11
N GLU A 168 -34.46 28.43 -7.03
CA GLU A 168 -34.63 28.23 -8.48
C GLU A 168 -34.40 26.76 -8.89
N ALA A 169 -33.49 26.05 -8.21
CA ALA A 169 -33.21 24.64 -8.47
C ALA A 169 -34.30 23.68 -7.93
N GLY A 170 -35.06 24.09 -6.91
CA GLY A 170 -36.06 23.26 -6.23
C GLY A 170 -35.48 22.03 -5.51
N LYS A 171 -34.16 22.00 -5.30
CA LYS A 171 -33.40 20.89 -4.72
C LYS A 171 -32.14 21.43 -4.04
N LEU A 172 -31.35 20.54 -3.41
CA LEU A 172 -30.05 20.89 -2.88
C LEU A 172 -29.16 21.51 -3.96
N PHE A 173 -28.59 22.66 -3.65
CA PHE A 173 -27.78 23.48 -4.53
C PHE A 173 -26.42 23.78 -3.88
N ILE A 174 -25.37 23.84 -4.70
CA ILE A 174 -24.03 24.24 -4.25
C ILE A 174 -23.66 25.51 -5.00
N THR A 175 -23.38 26.59 -4.25
CA THR A 175 -23.08 27.89 -4.86
C THR A 175 -21.72 27.89 -5.54
N LYS A 176 -21.52 28.85 -6.45
CA LYS A 176 -20.16 29.31 -6.78
C LYS A 176 -19.51 29.91 -5.52
N PRO A 177 -18.18 29.91 -5.42
CA PRO A 177 -17.49 30.60 -4.33
C PRO A 177 -17.83 32.10 -4.30
N TYR A 178 -17.99 32.65 -3.09
CA TYR A 178 -18.23 34.07 -2.82
C TYR A 178 -17.55 34.49 -1.52
N THR A 179 -17.35 35.79 -1.35
CA THR A 179 -16.76 36.38 -0.14
C THR A 179 -17.85 36.79 0.84
N TYR A 180 -17.64 36.51 2.12
CA TYR A 180 -18.53 36.93 3.21
C TYR A 180 -17.74 37.28 4.46
N ALA A 181 -18.20 38.28 5.22
CA ALA A 181 -17.51 38.75 6.41
C ALA A 181 -17.85 37.90 7.64
N ILE A 182 -16.85 37.16 8.14
CA ILE A 182 -16.93 36.37 9.38
C ILE A 182 -16.03 37.02 10.42
N ASP A 183 -16.59 37.42 11.56
CA ASP A 183 -15.84 38.14 12.61
C ASP A 183 -15.04 39.36 12.08
N GLY A 184 -15.64 40.06 11.11
CA GLY A 184 -15.03 41.20 10.40
C GLY A 184 -13.95 40.84 9.36
N VAL A 185 -13.74 39.57 9.05
CA VAL A 185 -12.75 39.08 8.08
C VAL A 185 -13.45 38.53 6.83
N ASP A 186 -13.11 39.11 5.68
CA ASP A 186 -13.53 38.62 4.36
C ASP A 186 -13.04 37.19 4.13
N THR A 187 -13.97 36.25 4.16
CA THR A 187 -13.72 34.83 4.06
C THR A 187 -14.29 34.32 2.74
N LEU A 188 -13.47 33.63 1.94
CA LEU A 188 -13.88 33.05 0.67
C LEU A 188 -14.41 31.63 0.91
N MET A 189 -15.70 31.45 0.62
CA MET A 189 -16.44 30.24 0.96
C MET A 189 -17.44 29.87 -0.14
N LEU A 190 -18.05 28.69 -0.02
CA LEU A 190 -19.20 28.27 -0.82
C LEU A 190 -20.25 27.66 0.10
N THR A 191 -21.50 27.61 -0.35
CA THR A 191 -22.62 27.10 0.45
C THR A 191 -23.20 25.85 -0.18
N ILE A 192 -23.46 24.85 0.66
CA ILE A 192 -24.41 23.75 0.38
C ILE A 192 -25.74 24.16 1.00
N ALA A 193 -26.77 24.38 0.18
CA ALA A 193 -28.06 24.90 0.63
C ALA A 193 -29.23 24.09 0.08
N THR A 194 -30.31 23.95 0.86
CA THR A 194 -31.52 23.19 0.50
C THR A 194 -32.76 24.03 0.79
N PRO A 195 -33.75 24.10 -0.14
CA PRO A 195 -34.98 24.84 0.08
C PRO A 195 -35.90 24.14 1.09
N LEU A 196 -36.65 24.95 1.85
CA LEU A 196 -37.68 24.58 2.80
C LEU A 196 -39.06 24.98 2.26
N TYR A 197 -40.06 24.13 2.46
CA TYR A 197 -41.41 24.30 1.93
C TYR A 197 -42.50 24.26 3.02
N ARG A 198 -43.63 24.91 2.79
CA ARG A 198 -44.86 24.76 3.57
C ARG A 198 -46.02 24.60 2.61
N ASN A 199 -46.76 23.48 2.69
CA ASN A 199 -47.85 23.15 1.76
C ASN A 199 -47.46 23.20 0.25
N GLY A 200 -46.20 22.92 -0.07
CA GLY A 200 -45.66 23.00 -1.44
C GLY A 200 -45.19 24.39 -1.88
N GLU A 201 -45.45 25.44 -1.10
CA GLU A 201 -44.87 26.77 -1.34
C GLU A 201 -43.50 26.90 -0.68
N TYR A 202 -42.56 27.55 -1.36
CA TYR A 202 -41.24 27.84 -0.81
C TYR A 202 -41.36 28.86 0.34
N VAL A 203 -40.76 28.56 1.50
CA VAL A 203 -40.77 29.44 2.69
C VAL A 203 -39.39 29.85 3.19
N GLY A 204 -38.32 29.17 2.77
CA GLY A 204 -36.96 29.51 3.19
C GLY A 204 -35.90 28.56 2.66
N VAL A 205 -34.69 28.69 3.18
CA VAL A 205 -33.53 27.84 2.88
C VAL A 205 -32.78 27.55 4.18
N MET A 206 -32.19 26.36 4.27
CA MET A 206 -31.16 26.05 5.25
C MET A 206 -29.86 25.65 4.54
N GLY A 207 -28.71 26.04 5.11
CA GLY A 207 -27.43 25.82 4.48
C GLY A 207 -26.25 25.69 5.44
N ALA A 208 -25.14 25.23 4.86
CA ALA A 208 -23.84 25.12 5.50
C ALA A 208 -22.75 25.69 4.60
N GLU A 209 -21.83 26.45 5.18
CA GLU A 209 -20.63 26.94 4.49
C GLU A 209 -19.49 25.93 4.52
N LEU A 210 -18.72 25.88 3.42
CA LEU A 210 -17.38 25.30 3.37
C LEU A 210 -16.37 26.40 3.04
N GLU A 211 -15.34 26.57 3.87
CA GLU A 211 -14.24 27.53 3.61
C GLU A 211 -13.35 27.02 2.46
N LEU A 212 -13.02 27.86 1.47
CA LEU A 212 -12.12 27.42 0.39
C LEU A 212 -10.70 27.11 0.89
N LYS A 213 -10.28 27.71 2.01
CA LYS A 213 -9.02 27.39 2.69
C LYS A 213 -8.91 25.90 3.04
N SER A 214 -10.01 25.25 3.43
CA SER A 214 -10.00 23.81 3.74
C SER A 214 -9.57 22.96 2.52
N PHE A 215 -10.07 23.32 1.33
CA PHE A 215 -9.67 22.70 0.07
C PHE A 215 -8.21 23.02 -0.31
N VAL A 216 -7.71 24.22 0.00
CA VAL A 216 -6.29 24.58 -0.19
C VAL A 216 -5.38 23.74 0.70
N GLU A 217 -5.68 23.58 2.00
CA GLU A 217 -4.88 22.73 2.89
C GLU A 217 -4.85 21.27 2.40
N MET A 218 -5.97 20.72 1.91
CA MET A 218 -5.99 19.38 1.29
C MET A 218 -5.02 19.25 0.10
N THR A 219 -4.72 20.32 -0.64
CA THR A 219 -3.73 20.29 -1.74
C THR A 219 -2.27 20.30 -1.27
N LYS A 220 -1.99 20.64 0.00
CA LYS A 220 -0.63 20.62 0.56
C LYS A 220 -0.23 19.22 1.06
N ASP A 221 -1.19 18.39 1.47
CA ASP A 221 -1.01 16.97 1.83
C ASP A 221 -0.68 16.06 0.61
N ALA A 222 -0.22 16.64 -0.51
CA ALA A 222 -0.11 15.97 -1.79
C ALA A 222 1.24 15.24 -1.96
N ASP A 223 1.30 13.98 -1.57
CA ASP A 223 2.36 13.05 -2.00
C ASP A 223 2.23 12.75 -3.51
N LEU A 224 2.93 13.50 -4.34
CA LEU A 224 2.89 13.44 -5.81
C LEU A 224 4.28 13.73 -6.41
N TYR A 225 5.26 12.88 -6.15
CA TYR A 225 6.68 13.16 -6.44
C TYR A 225 7.18 14.42 -5.69
N GLU A 226 8.27 15.06 -6.13
CA GLU A 226 8.87 16.19 -5.41
C GLU A 226 8.21 17.54 -5.76
N SER A 227 7.82 17.73 -7.03
CA SER A 227 7.16 18.97 -7.48
C SER A 227 5.78 18.77 -8.13
N GLY A 228 5.28 17.53 -8.16
CA GLY A 228 3.90 17.29 -8.55
C GLY A 228 2.91 17.78 -7.49
N TYR A 229 1.73 18.11 -7.96
CA TYR A 229 0.66 18.70 -7.15
C TYR A 229 -0.71 18.34 -7.73
N PHE A 230 -1.76 18.56 -6.95
CA PHE A 230 -3.12 18.50 -7.46
C PHE A 230 -3.91 19.77 -7.16
N PHE A 231 -5.01 19.95 -7.89
CA PHE A 231 -5.96 21.02 -7.64
C PHE A 231 -7.39 20.57 -7.90
N ILE A 232 -8.33 21.35 -7.38
CA ILE A 232 -9.75 21.02 -7.28
C ILE A 232 -10.55 22.03 -8.09
N LEU A 233 -11.38 21.53 -9.01
CA LEU A 233 -12.28 22.32 -9.85
C LEU A 233 -13.73 22.02 -9.51
N ASP A 234 -14.53 23.08 -9.39
CA ASP A 234 -16.00 22.95 -9.36
C ASP A 234 -16.57 22.64 -10.75
N HIS A 235 -17.91 22.55 -10.82
CA HIS A 235 -18.64 22.28 -12.06
C HIS A 235 -18.48 23.36 -13.15
N TYR A 236 -18.17 24.60 -12.76
CA TYR A 236 -17.96 25.74 -13.65
C TYR A 236 -16.48 25.91 -14.03
N GLY A 237 -15.58 25.06 -13.52
CA GLY A 237 -14.13 25.20 -13.69
C GLY A 237 -13.52 26.30 -12.83
N ILE A 238 -14.17 26.70 -11.73
CA ILE A 238 -13.62 27.56 -10.69
C ILE A 238 -12.69 26.74 -9.80
N VAL A 239 -11.52 27.27 -9.48
CA VAL A 239 -10.52 26.60 -8.65
C VAL A 239 -10.89 26.76 -7.17
N LEU A 240 -11.18 25.63 -6.52
CA LEU A 240 -11.55 25.58 -5.10
C LEU A 240 -10.35 25.40 -4.17
N GLY A 241 -9.36 24.62 -4.60
CA GLY A 241 -8.11 24.35 -3.88
C GLY A 241 -6.97 24.15 -4.87
N HIS A 242 -5.82 24.77 -4.61
CA HIS A 242 -4.62 24.76 -5.45
C HIS A 242 -3.44 25.27 -4.60
N PRO A 243 -2.20 24.74 -4.75
CA PRO A 243 -1.06 25.18 -3.92
C PRO A 243 -0.67 26.65 -4.12
N ASP A 244 -0.78 27.15 -5.36
CA ASP A 244 -0.69 28.58 -5.66
C ASP A 244 -2.05 29.26 -5.41
N ASN A 245 -2.12 30.03 -4.32
CA ASN A 245 -3.30 30.78 -3.87
C ASN A 245 -3.83 31.77 -4.92
N SER A 246 -3.04 32.19 -5.92
CA SER A 246 -3.46 33.18 -6.93
C SER A 246 -4.57 32.68 -7.87
N TYR A 247 -4.80 31.37 -7.89
CA TYR A 247 -5.85 30.68 -8.66
C TYR A 247 -7.20 30.60 -7.94
N ILE A 248 -7.23 30.63 -6.61
CA ILE A 248 -8.42 30.30 -5.80
C ILE A 248 -9.56 31.27 -6.08
N GLY A 249 -10.77 30.73 -6.23
CA GLY A 249 -12.00 31.50 -6.52
C GLY A 249 -12.11 32.00 -7.96
N LYS A 250 -11.10 31.78 -8.82
CA LYS A 250 -11.11 32.19 -10.24
C LYS A 250 -11.35 30.99 -11.15
N THR A 251 -11.80 31.23 -12.37
CA THR A 251 -11.88 30.16 -13.37
C THR A 251 -10.48 29.77 -13.86
N ILE A 252 -10.23 28.47 -13.98
CA ILE A 252 -8.95 27.94 -14.47
C ILE A 252 -8.60 28.48 -15.87
N LEU A 253 -9.59 28.82 -16.69
CA LEU A 253 -9.39 29.36 -18.03
C LEU A 253 -8.83 30.79 -18.03
N GLU A 254 -9.24 31.63 -17.07
CA GLU A 254 -8.72 32.99 -16.87
C GLU A 254 -7.24 32.95 -16.49
N ARG A 255 -6.88 32.07 -15.53
CA ARG A 255 -5.49 31.92 -15.07
C ARG A 255 -4.55 31.28 -16.09
N THR A 256 -5.10 30.68 -17.15
CA THR A 256 -4.35 29.87 -18.12
C THR A 256 -4.52 30.33 -19.57
N ASN A 257 -5.03 31.56 -19.76
CA ASN A 257 -5.23 32.21 -21.06
C ASN A 257 -6.01 31.32 -22.06
N ASN A 258 -7.11 30.72 -21.60
CA ASN A 258 -7.97 29.81 -22.39
C ASN A 258 -7.22 28.63 -23.02
N SER A 259 -6.24 28.05 -22.30
CA SER A 259 -5.49 26.88 -22.78
C SER A 259 -6.42 25.71 -23.14
N LYS A 260 -6.32 25.23 -24.39
CA LYS A 260 -7.17 24.18 -24.99
C LYS A 260 -7.24 22.89 -24.15
N SER A 261 -6.18 22.56 -23.41
CA SER A 261 -6.16 21.39 -22.53
C SER A 261 -7.15 21.55 -21.36
N TYR A 262 -7.21 22.73 -20.73
CA TYR A 262 -8.14 22.97 -19.62
C TYR A 262 -9.59 23.14 -20.08
N VAL A 263 -9.83 23.64 -21.30
CA VAL A 263 -11.16 23.58 -21.93
C VAL A 263 -11.62 22.12 -22.05
N THR A 264 -10.76 21.26 -22.59
CA THR A 264 -11.04 19.81 -22.71
C THR A 264 -11.27 19.15 -21.35
N VAL A 265 -10.53 19.52 -20.30
CA VAL A 265 -10.77 19.05 -18.92
C VAL A 265 -12.18 19.40 -18.45
N ILE A 266 -12.59 20.67 -18.59
CA ILE A 266 -13.93 21.12 -18.15
C ILE A 266 -15.03 20.39 -18.91
N ASP A 267 -14.90 20.21 -20.22
CA ASP A 267 -15.92 19.51 -21.02
C ASP A 267 -15.98 18.01 -20.70
N LYS A 268 -14.83 17.37 -20.46
CA LYS A 268 -14.78 15.97 -20.01
C LYS A 268 -15.30 15.80 -18.58
N MET A 269 -15.09 16.77 -17.69
CA MET A 269 -15.72 16.80 -16.37
C MET A 269 -17.25 16.89 -16.45
N LYS A 270 -17.81 17.70 -17.36
CA LYS A 270 -19.27 17.72 -17.62
C LYS A 270 -19.78 16.36 -18.08
N GLU A 271 -19.04 15.67 -18.96
CA GLU A 271 -19.33 14.29 -19.37
C GLU A 271 -19.09 13.23 -18.27
N ASN A 272 -18.58 13.61 -17.10
CA ASN A 272 -18.09 12.72 -16.03
C ASN A 272 -17.06 11.68 -16.54
N LYS A 273 -16.18 12.08 -17.46
CA LYS A 273 -15.10 11.25 -18.01
C LYS A 273 -13.72 11.78 -17.61
N PRO A 274 -12.78 10.92 -17.24
CA PRO A 274 -11.40 11.35 -17.00
C PRO A 274 -10.71 11.77 -18.30
N TYR A 275 -9.70 12.63 -18.18
CA TYR A 275 -8.88 13.09 -19.30
C TYR A 275 -7.43 13.27 -18.89
N SER A 276 -6.50 12.85 -19.77
CA SER A 276 -5.04 12.92 -19.57
C SER A 276 -4.38 13.68 -20.71
N TYR A 277 -3.35 14.47 -20.40
CA TYR A 277 -2.56 15.24 -21.36
C TYR A 277 -1.22 15.65 -20.71
N SER A 278 -0.21 15.98 -21.52
CA SER A 278 1.05 16.56 -21.01
C SER A 278 1.20 18.02 -21.45
N LYS A 279 1.79 18.85 -20.59
CA LYS A 279 2.16 20.25 -20.89
C LYS A 279 3.20 20.75 -19.89
N ILE A 280 3.84 21.88 -20.20
CA ILE A 280 4.61 22.65 -19.20
C ILE A 280 3.65 23.22 -18.15
N SER A 281 3.94 22.95 -16.89
CA SER A 281 3.20 23.42 -15.73
C SER A 281 3.35 24.93 -15.56
N ASN A 282 2.22 25.62 -15.44
CA ASN A 282 2.18 27.06 -15.16
C ASN A 282 2.68 27.39 -13.73
N SER A 283 2.72 26.40 -12.82
CA SER A 283 3.06 26.61 -11.41
C SER A 283 4.49 26.19 -11.07
N THR A 284 5.04 25.20 -11.77
CA THR A 284 6.40 24.68 -11.51
C THR A 284 7.38 24.93 -12.66
N GLY A 285 6.91 25.31 -13.85
CA GLY A 285 7.75 25.51 -15.03
C GLY A 285 8.29 24.21 -15.66
N LEU A 286 7.99 23.06 -15.07
CA LEU A 286 8.42 21.74 -15.54
C LEU A 286 7.39 21.13 -16.49
N GLU A 287 7.83 20.31 -17.43
CA GLU A 287 6.92 19.47 -18.22
C GLU A 287 6.29 18.42 -17.29
N ALA A 288 4.95 18.34 -17.30
CA ALA A 288 4.20 17.43 -16.45
C ALA A 288 3.06 16.75 -17.22
N THR A 289 2.78 15.50 -16.87
CA THR A 289 1.55 14.81 -17.26
C THR A 289 0.45 15.12 -16.26
N TYR A 290 -0.68 15.59 -16.77
CA TYR A 290 -1.88 15.94 -16.04
C TYR A 290 -2.90 14.81 -16.20
N TYR A 291 -3.54 14.40 -15.11
CA TYR A 291 -4.69 13.51 -15.13
C TYR A 291 -5.85 14.12 -14.35
N SER A 292 -6.99 14.27 -15.01
CA SER A 292 -8.23 14.78 -14.42
C SER A 292 -9.18 13.62 -14.13
N LYS A 293 -9.67 13.56 -12.88
CA LYS A 293 -10.69 12.63 -12.41
C LYS A 293 -11.94 13.43 -11.98
N PRO A 294 -13.03 13.39 -12.77
CA PRO A 294 -14.31 13.91 -12.30
C PRO A 294 -14.96 12.96 -11.31
N PHE A 295 -15.82 13.54 -10.46
CA PHE A 295 -16.71 12.82 -9.58
C PHE A 295 -18.05 13.56 -9.46
N ASN A 296 -19.15 12.81 -9.41
CA ASN A 296 -20.50 13.35 -9.33
C ASN A 296 -20.96 13.50 -7.87
N ILE A 297 -21.46 14.68 -7.53
CA ILE A 297 -22.13 14.98 -6.26
C ILE A 297 -23.63 14.80 -6.47
N LYS A 298 -24.10 13.56 -6.31
CA LYS A 298 -25.46 13.11 -6.69
C LYS A 298 -26.59 14.00 -6.18
N SER A 299 -26.48 14.51 -4.95
CA SER A 299 -27.53 15.33 -4.34
C SER A 299 -27.73 16.69 -5.02
N ALA A 300 -26.68 17.24 -5.63
CA ALA A 300 -26.69 18.53 -6.33
C ALA A 300 -26.77 18.37 -7.86
N ASP A 301 -26.53 17.17 -8.38
CA ASP A 301 -26.43 16.87 -9.83
C ASP A 301 -25.33 17.68 -10.54
N VAL A 302 -24.17 17.79 -9.87
CA VAL A 302 -23.00 18.49 -10.40
C VAL A 302 -21.77 17.59 -10.39
N ASN A 303 -20.92 17.75 -11.40
CA ASN A 303 -19.63 17.06 -11.48
C ASN A 303 -18.52 18.03 -11.09
N TRP A 304 -17.77 17.70 -10.04
CA TRP A 304 -16.52 18.36 -9.68
C TRP A 304 -15.35 17.50 -10.19
N GLY A 305 -14.13 18.03 -10.11
CA GLY A 305 -12.96 17.31 -10.62
C GLY A 305 -11.70 17.59 -9.81
N VAL A 306 -10.91 16.54 -9.62
CA VAL A 306 -9.52 16.66 -9.19
C VAL A 306 -8.62 16.57 -10.41
N VAL A 307 -7.61 17.42 -10.49
CA VAL A 307 -6.56 17.34 -11.51
C VAL A 307 -5.22 17.14 -10.81
N VAL A 308 -4.61 15.99 -11.04
CA VAL A 308 -3.29 15.58 -10.52
C VAL A 308 -2.22 15.84 -11.58
N THR A 309 -1.00 16.15 -11.15
CA THR A 309 0.17 16.32 -12.01
C THR A 309 1.33 15.39 -11.60
N ALA A 310 2.10 14.93 -12.58
CA ALA A 310 3.38 14.23 -12.40
C ALA A 310 4.46 14.88 -13.28
N PRO A 311 5.55 15.43 -12.71
CA PRO A 311 6.64 16.03 -13.47
C PRO A 311 7.43 14.97 -14.26
N VAL A 312 7.54 15.16 -15.58
CA VAL A 312 8.13 14.19 -16.52
C VAL A 312 9.58 13.89 -16.17
N ASN A 313 10.34 14.90 -15.77
CA ASN A 313 11.74 14.78 -15.34
C ASN A 313 11.93 13.88 -14.10
N GLU A 314 11.00 13.93 -13.15
CA GLU A 314 11.08 13.19 -11.89
C GLU A 314 10.75 11.71 -12.09
N TYR A 315 9.59 11.38 -12.66
CA TYR A 315 9.23 9.97 -12.86
C TYR A 315 10.07 9.28 -13.95
N MET A 316 10.66 10.04 -14.90
CA MET A 316 11.66 9.52 -15.85
C MET A 316 13.09 9.49 -15.30
N GLY A 317 13.34 9.91 -14.06
CA GLY A 317 14.69 9.92 -13.48
C GLY A 317 15.40 8.56 -13.59
N ASN A 318 14.70 7.49 -13.23
CA ASN A 318 15.21 6.11 -13.33
C ASN A 318 15.44 5.67 -14.79
N ALA A 319 14.53 6.01 -15.71
CA ALA A 319 14.68 5.67 -17.13
C ALA A 319 15.86 6.43 -17.78
N ASN A 320 16.06 7.70 -17.43
CA ASN A 320 17.22 8.49 -17.80
C ASN A 320 18.52 7.88 -17.26
N HIS A 321 18.52 7.39 -16.01
CA HIS A 321 19.67 6.73 -15.41
C HIS A 321 20.01 5.40 -16.11
N ILE A 322 19.02 4.54 -16.36
CA ILE A 322 19.18 3.29 -17.12
C ILE A 322 19.72 3.55 -18.52
N ARG A 323 19.19 4.54 -19.23
CA ARG A 323 19.69 4.98 -20.55
C ARG A 323 21.15 5.43 -20.48
N ASN A 324 21.51 6.30 -19.54
CA ASN A 324 22.88 6.82 -19.40
C ASN A 324 23.88 5.72 -19.04
N PHE A 325 23.52 4.82 -18.13
CA PHE A 325 24.30 3.64 -17.78
C PHE A 325 24.51 2.71 -19.00
N SER A 326 23.45 2.45 -19.76
CA SER A 326 23.51 1.62 -20.97
C SER A 326 24.44 2.20 -22.05
N ILE A 327 24.48 3.53 -22.18
CA ILE A 327 25.43 4.22 -23.08
C ILE A 327 26.87 3.97 -22.64
N ILE A 328 27.19 4.20 -21.37
CA ILE A 328 28.55 4.04 -20.84
C ILE A 328 29.02 2.58 -20.97
N ALA A 329 28.18 1.62 -20.58
CA ALA A 329 28.47 0.20 -20.71
C ALA A 329 28.72 -0.22 -22.17
N SER A 330 27.91 0.28 -23.12
CA SER A 330 28.06 -0.02 -24.54
C SER A 330 29.35 0.56 -25.15
N ILE A 331 29.75 1.77 -24.73
CA ILE A 331 31.02 2.39 -25.18
C ILE A 331 32.22 1.58 -24.69
N ILE A 332 32.23 1.16 -23.42
CA ILE A 332 33.31 0.34 -22.84
C ILE A 332 33.40 -1.00 -23.59
N ALA A 333 32.28 -1.69 -23.80
CA ALA A 333 32.23 -2.94 -24.54
C ALA A 333 32.74 -2.79 -25.99
N PHE A 334 32.35 -1.70 -26.67
CA PHE A 334 32.77 -1.43 -28.05
C PHE A 334 34.29 -1.20 -28.16
N ILE A 335 34.90 -0.47 -27.22
CA ILE A 335 36.35 -0.24 -27.18
C ILE A 335 37.10 -1.57 -27.00
N ILE A 336 36.64 -2.43 -26.08
CA ILE A 336 37.26 -3.74 -25.82
C ILE A 336 37.18 -4.64 -27.06
N ILE A 337 36.01 -4.77 -27.67
CA ILE A 337 35.81 -5.59 -28.88
C ILE A 337 36.62 -5.05 -30.07
N GLY A 338 36.65 -3.73 -30.26
CA GLY A 338 37.42 -3.09 -31.32
C GLY A 338 38.94 -3.31 -31.18
N LEU A 339 39.46 -3.25 -29.95
CA LEU A 339 40.86 -3.53 -29.67
C LEU A 339 41.23 -4.99 -29.99
N ILE A 340 40.41 -5.94 -29.56
CA ILE A 340 40.62 -7.38 -29.81
C ILE A 340 40.65 -7.66 -31.32
N ILE A 341 39.63 -7.20 -32.07
CA ILE A 341 39.54 -7.45 -33.52
C ILE A 341 40.68 -6.78 -34.29
N TYR A 342 41.09 -5.57 -33.90
CA TYR A 342 42.22 -4.85 -34.53
C TYR A 342 43.54 -5.64 -34.39
N LEU A 343 43.82 -6.19 -33.21
CA LEU A 343 45.00 -7.00 -32.96
C LEU A 343 44.99 -8.29 -33.82
N SER A 344 43.86 -8.99 -33.89
CA SER A 344 43.71 -10.21 -34.71
C SER A 344 43.88 -9.96 -36.22
N VAL A 345 43.27 -8.89 -36.76
CA VAL A 345 43.31 -8.60 -38.21
C VAL A 345 44.70 -8.10 -38.65
N ARG A 346 45.42 -7.39 -37.78
CA ARG A 346 46.80 -6.93 -38.06
C ARG A 346 47.74 -8.12 -38.30
N GLN A 347 47.60 -9.19 -37.53
CA GLN A 347 48.44 -10.39 -37.65
C GLN A 347 48.22 -11.11 -39.00
N LEU A 348 46.96 -11.31 -39.39
CA LEU A 348 46.58 -12.00 -40.63
C LEU A 348 47.12 -11.33 -41.91
N LYS A 349 47.21 -10.00 -41.95
CA LYS A 349 47.67 -9.29 -43.16
C LYS A 349 49.17 -9.52 -43.44
N ILE A 350 49.99 -9.56 -42.39
CA ILE A 350 51.46 -9.65 -42.52
C ILE A 350 51.90 -11.00 -43.12
N ASN A 351 51.13 -12.06 -42.84
CA ASN A 351 51.43 -13.41 -43.32
C ASN A 351 51.03 -13.63 -44.80
N LEU A 352 50.02 -12.93 -45.33
CA LEU A 352 49.58 -13.11 -46.73
C LEU A 352 50.48 -12.42 -47.77
N ASP A 353 51.01 -11.23 -47.46
CA ASP A 353 51.89 -10.48 -48.38
C ASP A 353 53.25 -11.19 -48.59
N LYS A 354 53.71 -12.00 -47.63
CA LYS A 354 55.01 -12.71 -47.71
C LYS A 354 54.97 -13.94 -48.62
N ILE A 355 53.89 -14.74 -48.58
CA ILE A 355 53.76 -15.94 -49.44
C ILE A 355 53.67 -15.55 -50.91
N THR A 356 52.85 -14.54 -51.22
CA THR A 356 52.55 -14.12 -52.59
C THR A 356 53.81 -13.65 -53.34
N ASN A 357 54.74 -12.96 -52.67
CA ASN A 357 55.94 -12.43 -53.30
C ASN A 357 57.03 -13.49 -53.57
N GLY A 358 57.19 -14.50 -52.71
CA GLY A 358 58.22 -15.53 -52.91
C GLY A 358 57.84 -16.64 -53.89
N LEU A 359 56.54 -16.91 -54.11
CA LEU A 359 56.10 -17.84 -55.17
C LEU A 359 56.48 -17.34 -56.58
N ASN A 360 56.35 -16.04 -56.85
CA ASN A 360 56.75 -15.47 -58.14
C ASN A 360 58.27 -15.64 -58.37
N SER A 361 59.08 -15.34 -57.35
CA SER A 361 60.55 -15.52 -57.40
C SER A 361 61.02 -16.96 -57.63
N PHE A 362 60.18 -17.97 -57.38
CA PHE A 362 60.52 -19.38 -57.62
C PHE A 362 60.18 -19.83 -59.05
N PHE A 363 59.10 -19.32 -59.64
CA PHE A 363 58.74 -19.65 -61.02
C PHE A 363 59.76 -19.09 -62.04
N ASP A 364 60.33 -17.91 -61.77
CA ASP A 364 61.39 -17.31 -62.60
C ASP A 364 62.66 -18.19 -62.66
N TYR A 365 63.00 -18.88 -61.56
CA TYR A 365 64.15 -19.79 -61.47
C TYR A 365 63.92 -21.13 -62.20
N LEU A 366 62.70 -21.69 -62.07
CA LEU A 366 62.34 -22.95 -62.74
C LEU A 366 62.25 -22.81 -64.27
N ASN A 367 61.83 -21.64 -64.75
CA ASN A 367 61.76 -21.33 -66.18
C ASN A 367 63.11 -20.88 -66.79
N LYS A 368 64.18 -20.79 -65.99
CA LYS A 368 65.51 -20.27 -66.36
C LYS A 368 65.53 -18.79 -66.79
N GLU A 369 64.59 -17.99 -66.30
CA GLU A 369 64.59 -16.53 -66.46
C GLU A 369 65.38 -15.83 -65.34
N SER A 370 65.71 -16.57 -64.26
CA SER A 370 66.63 -16.18 -63.18
C SER A 370 67.58 -17.32 -62.81
N ASP A 371 68.85 -17.01 -62.49
CA ASP A 371 69.86 -18.00 -62.07
C ASP A 371 69.74 -18.45 -60.60
N ASN A 372 68.83 -17.82 -59.82
CA ASN A 372 68.56 -18.18 -58.43
C ASN A 372 67.12 -17.84 -58.02
N THR A 373 66.66 -18.45 -56.92
CA THR A 373 65.36 -18.24 -56.29
C THR A 373 65.53 -17.87 -54.82
N ASN A 374 64.67 -17.01 -54.29
CA ASN A 374 64.69 -16.61 -52.89
C ASN A 374 63.56 -17.30 -52.09
N PRO A 375 63.84 -17.88 -50.91
CA PRO A 375 62.84 -18.61 -50.13
C PRO A 375 61.78 -17.69 -49.50
N ILE A 376 60.54 -18.18 -49.45
CA ILE A 376 59.39 -17.56 -48.77
C ILE A 376 59.63 -17.59 -47.24
N THR A 377 60.17 -16.53 -46.66
CA THR A 377 60.52 -16.49 -45.23
C THR A 377 59.34 -16.01 -44.37
N LEU A 378 58.68 -16.97 -43.73
CA LEU A 378 57.48 -16.75 -42.92
C LEU A 378 57.59 -17.52 -41.61
N ASP A 379 57.68 -16.76 -40.52
CA ASP A 379 57.98 -17.27 -39.17
C ASP A 379 56.68 -17.36 -38.37
N SER A 380 55.99 -18.49 -38.54
CA SER A 380 54.68 -18.79 -37.96
C SER A 380 54.47 -20.30 -37.91
N ASN A 381 53.71 -20.81 -36.93
CA ASN A 381 53.36 -22.23 -36.79
C ASN A 381 51.88 -22.54 -37.15
N ASP A 382 51.15 -21.54 -37.67
CA ASP A 382 49.80 -21.68 -38.21
C ASP A 382 49.79 -22.28 -39.63
N GLU A 383 48.61 -22.38 -40.24
CA GLU A 383 48.42 -22.94 -41.59
C GLU A 383 49.22 -22.19 -42.67
N PHE A 384 49.55 -20.91 -42.45
CA PHE A 384 50.37 -20.11 -43.37
C PHE A 384 51.86 -20.48 -43.28
N GLY A 385 52.36 -20.77 -42.08
CA GLY A 385 53.73 -21.24 -41.86
C GLY A 385 54.00 -22.61 -42.50
N GLN A 386 53.08 -23.56 -42.32
CA GLN A 386 53.17 -24.89 -42.95
C GLN A 386 53.13 -24.82 -44.48
N MET A 387 52.40 -23.85 -45.05
CA MET A 387 52.32 -23.62 -46.50
C MET A 387 53.62 -23.04 -47.07
N ALA A 388 54.23 -22.04 -46.40
CA ALA A 388 55.51 -21.47 -46.81
C ALA A 388 56.67 -22.49 -46.73
N ASN A 389 56.73 -23.27 -45.64
CA ASN A 389 57.81 -24.21 -45.38
C ASN A 389 57.79 -25.40 -46.38
N ARG A 390 56.61 -25.91 -46.73
CA ARG A 390 56.45 -26.98 -47.76
C ARG A 390 56.84 -26.54 -49.17
N ILE A 391 56.73 -25.25 -49.50
CA ILE A 391 57.12 -24.74 -50.82
C ILE A 391 58.65 -24.64 -50.88
N ASN A 392 59.29 -23.94 -49.92
CA ASN A 392 60.77 -23.80 -49.89
C ASN A 392 61.50 -25.15 -49.85
N THR A 393 61.00 -26.12 -49.08
CA THR A 393 61.67 -27.42 -48.90
C THR A 393 61.77 -28.24 -50.19
N ASN A 394 60.94 -27.98 -51.20
CA ASN A 394 61.05 -28.64 -52.52
C ASN A 394 62.02 -27.93 -53.48
N ILE A 395 62.41 -26.69 -53.18
CA ILE A 395 63.32 -25.88 -54.01
C ILE A 395 64.76 -26.35 -53.82
N ASP A 396 65.23 -26.39 -52.57
CA ASP A 396 66.63 -26.71 -52.25
C ASP A 396 66.99 -28.16 -52.56
N LYS A 397 66.07 -29.10 -52.36
CA LYS A 397 66.28 -30.55 -52.59
C LYS A 397 66.67 -30.91 -54.02
N ILE A 398 66.25 -30.15 -55.02
CA ILE A 398 66.53 -30.46 -56.43
C ILE A 398 67.95 -30.01 -56.80
N LYS A 399 68.33 -28.78 -56.42
CA LYS A 399 69.66 -28.20 -56.65
C LYS A 399 70.76 -29.03 -56.01
N LYS A 400 70.43 -29.67 -54.89
CA LYS A 400 71.34 -30.47 -54.10
C LYS A 400 71.69 -31.83 -54.77
N SER A 401 70.92 -32.40 -55.69
CA SER A 401 70.80 -33.87 -55.82
C SER A 401 71.80 -34.76 -56.64
N ILE A 402 73.06 -34.38 -57.02
CA ILE A 402 73.83 -35.19 -58.02
C ILE A 402 75.30 -35.74 -57.76
N GLU A 403 76.30 -35.06 -57.15
CA GLU A 403 77.76 -35.46 -57.22
C GLU A 403 78.60 -36.05 -56.00
N GLU A 404 78.05 -36.65 -54.93
CA GLU A 404 78.68 -37.12 -53.66
C GLU A 404 78.25 -38.50 -53.31
N ASP A 405 77.02 -38.88 -53.70
CA ASP A 405 76.11 -39.87 -53.10
C ASP A 405 76.71 -41.23 -52.71
N ASN A 406 77.99 -41.43 -52.99
CA ASN A 406 78.80 -42.60 -52.75
C ASN A 406 79.89 -42.44 -51.66
N ILE A 407 80.41 -41.25 -51.32
CA ILE A 407 81.54 -41.09 -50.36
C ILE A 407 81.06 -41.01 -48.90
N LEU A 408 79.85 -40.50 -48.66
CA LEU A 408 79.33 -40.31 -47.31
C LEU A 408 78.85 -41.60 -46.63
N ILE A 409 78.22 -42.51 -47.39
CA ILE A 409 77.34 -43.57 -46.86
C ILE A 409 78.03 -44.40 -45.75
N GLU A 410 79.35 -44.59 -45.85
CA GLU A 410 80.13 -45.34 -44.87
C GLU A 410 80.26 -44.63 -43.50
N ASN A 411 80.34 -43.29 -43.44
CA ASN A 411 80.40 -42.57 -42.15
C ASN A 411 79.01 -42.34 -41.54
N VAL A 412 77.92 -42.46 -42.32
CA VAL A 412 76.54 -42.47 -41.81
C VAL A 412 76.29 -43.70 -40.94
N LYS A 413 76.73 -44.90 -41.35
CA LYS A 413 76.50 -46.16 -40.61
C LYS A 413 76.97 -46.11 -39.15
N GLU A 414 78.13 -45.50 -38.88
CA GLU A 414 78.70 -45.43 -37.52
C GLU A 414 77.86 -44.55 -36.59
N ILE A 415 77.48 -43.36 -37.05
CA ILE A 415 76.69 -42.41 -36.25
C ILE A 415 75.23 -42.87 -36.10
N VAL A 416 74.64 -43.50 -37.13
CA VAL A 416 73.28 -44.07 -37.06
C VAL A 416 73.12 -45.08 -35.93
N ASN A 417 74.12 -45.94 -35.68
CA ASN A 417 74.06 -46.89 -34.56
C ASN A 417 74.00 -46.19 -33.19
N ARG A 418 74.82 -45.15 -32.98
CA ARG A 418 74.82 -44.39 -31.71
C ARG A 418 73.54 -43.56 -31.51
N VAL A 419 72.96 -43.07 -32.59
CA VAL A 419 71.64 -42.41 -32.59
C VAL A 419 70.55 -43.43 -32.26
N GLY A 420 70.70 -44.69 -32.69
CA GLY A 420 69.84 -45.82 -32.28
C GLY A 420 69.89 -46.16 -30.79
N GLU A 421 70.94 -45.75 -30.07
CA GLU A 421 71.05 -45.86 -28.60
C GLU A 421 70.44 -44.63 -27.86
N GLY A 422 69.93 -43.63 -28.59
CA GLY A 422 69.23 -42.46 -28.05
C GLY A 422 70.12 -41.25 -27.72
N TYR A 423 71.40 -41.25 -28.13
CA TYR A 423 72.34 -40.14 -27.90
C TYR A 423 72.61 -39.37 -29.21
N LEU A 424 72.42 -38.05 -29.18
CA LEU A 424 72.61 -37.15 -30.34
C LEU A 424 73.91 -36.33 -30.25
N ASP A 425 74.81 -36.76 -29.36
CA ASP A 425 76.03 -36.08 -28.90
C ASP A 425 77.19 -36.05 -29.90
N LYS A 426 77.07 -36.74 -31.04
CA LYS A 426 78.11 -36.87 -32.08
C LYS A 426 77.58 -36.60 -33.48
N LYS A 427 78.46 -36.13 -34.36
CA LYS A 427 78.17 -35.73 -35.75
C LYS A 427 79.06 -36.47 -36.75
N ILE A 428 78.55 -36.66 -37.96
CA ILE A 428 79.22 -37.27 -39.13
C ILE A 428 80.27 -36.29 -39.68
N SER A 429 81.50 -36.73 -39.94
CA SER A 429 82.66 -35.85 -40.21
C SER A 429 83.23 -35.90 -41.63
N LYS A 430 82.71 -36.75 -42.53
CA LYS A 430 83.22 -36.98 -43.90
C LYS A 430 82.24 -36.48 -44.99
N ASN A 431 82.73 -35.74 -46.00
CA ASN A 431 81.95 -34.99 -47.03
C ASN A 431 82.19 -35.49 -48.49
N SER A 432 81.49 -34.93 -49.51
CA SER A 432 81.94 -34.66 -50.90
C SER A 432 81.14 -33.54 -51.67
N GLN A 433 80.42 -33.80 -52.78
CA GLN A 433 79.78 -32.81 -53.71
C GLN A 433 78.25 -32.92 -54.11
N THR A 434 77.53 -34.08 -54.13
CA THR A 434 76.03 -34.22 -54.20
C THR A 434 75.60 -33.55 -52.94
N ASP A 435 75.16 -32.32 -53.04
CA ASP A 435 74.73 -31.59 -51.88
C ASP A 435 73.39 -32.17 -51.33
N THR A 436 72.78 -33.27 -51.84
CA THR A 436 71.80 -34.15 -51.11
C THR A 436 72.41 -35.34 -50.38
N LEU A 437 73.69 -35.66 -50.56
CA LEU A 437 74.46 -36.40 -49.56
C LEU A 437 75.33 -35.47 -48.72
N ASN A 438 75.83 -34.33 -49.17
CA ASN A 438 76.19 -33.28 -48.23
C ASN A 438 74.94 -32.80 -47.48
N GLU A 439 73.73 -32.86 -48.04
CA GLU A 439 72.42 -32.82 -47.34
C GLU A 439 71.83 -34.22 -47.13
N LEU A 440 72.67 -35.22 -46.86
CA LEU A 440 72.38 -36.41 -46.03
C LEU A 440 73.37 -36.49 -44.88
N LYS A 441 74.55 -35.88 -44.99
CA LYS A 441 75.55 -35.69 -43.94
C LYS A 441 75.19 -34.48 -43.11
N ASN A 442 74.83 -33.39 -43.77
CA ASN A 442 74.29 -32.18 -43.20
C ASN A 442 72.75 -32.28 -43.13
N LEU A 443 72.02 -33.18 -43.83
CA LEU A 443 70.73 -33.60 -43.26
C LEU A 443 70.97 -34.45 -42.04
N PHE A 444 71.83 -35.47 -41.99
CA PHE A 444 71.98 -36.21 -40.72
C PHE A 444 72.55 -35.32 -39.61
N ASN A 445 73.47 -34.40 -39.89
CA ASN A 445 74.04 -33.51 -38.87
C ASN A 445 73.14 -32.34 -38.55
N ASN A 446 72.49 -31.69 -39.52
CA ASN A 446 71.50 -30.65 -39.21
C ASN A 446 70.19 -31.30 -38.74
N MET A 447 69.88 -32.55 -39.05
CA MET A 447 68.83 -33.34 -38.40
C MET A 447 69.28 -33.68 -37.00
N LEU A 448 70.53 -34.08 -36.75
CA LEU A 448 71.02 -34.32 -35.39
C LEU A 448 71.21 -33.03 -34.61
N GLU A 449 71.44 -31.88 -35.23
CA GLU A 449 71.57 -30.57 -34.60
C GLU A 449 70.20 -29.90 -34.44
N ASN A 450 69.28 -30.07 -35.40
CA ASN A 450 67.89 -29.65 -35.25
C ASN A 450 67.15 -30.60 -34.28
N LEU A 451 67.39 -31.91 -34.31
CA LEU A 451 66.91 -32.85 -33.28
C LEU A 451 67.59 -32.54 -31.95
N GLU A 452 68.88 -32.22 -31.86
CA GLU A 452 69.47 -31.77 -30.58
C GLU A 452 68.86 -30.44 -30.10
N LYS A 453 68.60 -29.49 -31.00
CA LYS A 453 67.87 -28.24 -30.69
C LYS A 453 66.39 -28.49 -30.38
N LEU A 454 65.77 -29.56 -30.87
CA LEU A 454 64.36 -29.91 -30.64
C LEU A 454 64.20 -30.81 -29.41
N VAL A 455 64.86 -31.97 -29.32
CA VAL A 455 64.74 -32.97 -28.24
C VAL A 455 65.92 -33.04 -27.27
N GLY A 456 66.97 -32.23 -27.44
CA GLY A 456 68.15 -32.23 -26.58
C GLY A 456 69.21 -33.28 -26.95
N THR A 457 70.32 -33.31 -26.21
CA THR A 457 71.46 -34.20 -26.48
C THR A 457 71.21 -35.68 -26.17
N ASN A 458 70.19 -35.98 -25.35
CA ASN A 458 69.84 -37.32 -24.92
C ASN A 458 68.31 -37.47 -24.88
N ILE A 459 67.75 -38.17 -25.87
CA ILE A 459 66.29 -38.33 -26.02
C ILE A 459 65.69 -39.22 -24.92
N ASN A 460 66.50 -40.09 -24.31
CA ASN A 460 66.05 -41.01 -23.27
C ASN A 460 65.60 -40.26 -22.01
N ILE A 461 66.13 -39.06 -21.73
CA ILE A 461 65.71 -38.21 -20.60
C ILE A 461 64.29 -37.65 -20.83
N LEU A 462 63.94 -37.29 -22.06
CA LEU A 462 62.56 -36.87 -22.38
C LEU A 462 61.60 -38.05 -22.27
N SER A 463 62.00 -39.24 -22.73
CA SER A 463 61.20 -40.46 -22.57
C SER A 463 60.96 -40.79 -21.09
N GLN A 464 62.00 -40.75 -20.25
CA GLN A 464 61.90 -40.96 -18.80
C GLN A 464 61.02 -39.91 -18.11
N THR A 465 61.04 -38.66 -18.59
CA THR A 465 60.19 -37.59 -18.05
C THR A 465 58.72 -37.79 -18.42
N LEU A 466 58.44 -38.22 -19.66
CA LEU A 466 57.09 -38.58 -20.09
C LEU A 466 56.57 -39.84 -19.39
N GLU A 467 57.43 -40.83 -19.13
CA GLU A 467 57.14 -42.00 -18.30
C GLU A 467 56.72 -41.57 -16.89
N LYS A 468 57.48 -40.66 -16.25
CA LYS A 468 57.13 -40.08 -14.94
C LYS A 468 55.81 -39.30 -14.96
N TYR A 469 55.52 -38.54 -16.02
CA TYR A 469 54.21 -37.88 -16.17
C TYR A 469 53.07 -38.89 -16.35
N SER A 470 53.31 -40.04 -16.99
CA SER A 470 52.33 -41.13 -17.10
C SER A 470 52.05 -41.81 -15.74
N GLU A 471 53.07 -41.86 -14.87
CA GLU A 471 52.94 -42.26 -13.45
C GLU A 471 52.34 -41.15 -12.55
N ARG A 472 51.90 -40.02 -13.13
CA ARG A 472 51.38 -38.82 -12.44
C ARG A 472 52.41 -38.07 -11.58
N ASP A 473 53.71 -38.23 -11.85
CA ASP A 473 54.79 -37.52 -11.18
C ASP A 473 55.32 -36.34 -11.99
N PHE A 474 54.76 -35.16 -11.72
CA PHE A 474 55.09 -33.88 -12.33
C PHE A 474 56.23 -33.14 -11.61
N THR A 475 56.96 -33.77 -10.67
CA THR A 475 58.08 -33.12 -9.95
C THR A 475 59.42 -33.15 -10.69
N VAL A 476 59.52 -33.92 -11.78
CA VAL A 476 60.75 -34.08 -12.58
C VAL A 476 61.12 -32.78 -13.30
N LYS A 477 62.38 -32.34 -13.13
CA LYS A 477 62.90 -31.10 -13.70
C LYS A 477 63.90 -31.39 -14.81
N LEU A 478 63.59 -30.92 -16.01
CA LEU A 478 64.46 -30.95 -17.18
C LEU A 478 65.50 -29.82 -17.10
N ASP A 479 66.71 -30.07 -17.62
CA ASP A 479 67.74 -29.05 -17.78
C ASP A 479 67.46 -28.26 -19.07
N GLU A 480 67.01 -27.02 -18.91
CA GLU A 480 66.68 -26.11 -20.01
C GLU A 480 67.83 -25.95 -21.03
N SER A 481 69.08 -26.07 -20.57
CA SER A 481 70.26 -25.93 -21.44
C SER A 481 70.57 -27.17 -22.28
N ARG A 482 69.94 -28.33 -21.99
CA ARG A 482 70.26 -29.63 -22.61
C ARG A 482 69.06 -30.37 -23.23
N SER A 483 67.83 -29.92 -22.99
CA SER A 483 66.60 -30.64 -23.37
C SER A 483 65.92 -30.16 -24.67
N GLY A 484 66.46 -29.13 -25.34
CA GLY A 484 65.90 -28.61 -26.60
C GLY A 484 64.52 -27.94 -26.47
N ILE A 485 63.92 -27.55 -27.59
CA ILE A 485 62.62 -26.87 -27.69
C ILE A 485 61.47 -27.73 -27.12
N ILE A 486 61.41 -29.02 -27.47
CA ILE A 486 60.42 -29.97 -26.95
C ILE A 486 60.61 -30.17 -25.44
N GLY A 487 61.85 -30.17 -24.93
CA GLY A 487 62.10 -30.10 -23.49
C GLY A 487 61.51 -28.84 -22.84
N LYS A 488 61.68 -27.67 -23.47
CA LYS A 488 61.07 -26.41 -23.00
C LYS A 488 59.55 -26.43 -23.07
N GLU A 489 58.96 -27.00 -24.11
CA GLU A 489 57.50 -27.15 -24.19
C GLU A 489 56.96 -28.19 -23.20
N LEU A 490 57.71 -29.24 -22.89
CA LEU A 490 57.39 -30.15 -21.79
C LEU A 490 57.48 -29.45 -20.42
N MET A 491 58.43 -28.52 -20.23
CA MET A 491 58.48 -27.67 -19.02
C MET A 491 57.29 -26.69 -18.97
N ASN A 492 56.87 -26.09 -20.09
CA ASN A 492 55.66 -25.27 -20.16
C ASN A 492 54.41 -26.09 -19.86
N LEU A 493 54.28 -27.28 -20.44
CA LEU A 493 53.18 -28.22 -20.18
C LEU A 493 53.16 -28.64 -18.71
N ASN A 494 54.31 -28.97 -18.13
CA ASN A 494 54.46 -29.28 -16.71
C ASN A 494 54.00 -28.12 -15.82
N ARG A 495 54.40 -26.88 -16.16
CA ARG A 495 53.97 -25.67 -15.45
C ARG A 495 52.46 -25.47 -15.54
N MET A 496 51.87 -25.54 -16.74
CA MET A 496 50.41 -25.42 -16.93
C MET A 496 49.64 -26.53 -16.22
N MET A 497 50.12 -27.77 -16.26
CA MET A 497 49.53 -28.89 -15.53
C MET A 497 49.62 -28.69 -14.01
N THR A 498 50.75 -28.15 -13.51
CA THR A 498 50.94 -27.83 -12.10
C THR A 498 50.03 -26.69 -11.66
N GLU A 499 49.94 -25.61 -12.43
CA GLU A 499 49.01 -24.48 -12.22
C GLU A 499 47.55 -24.98 -12.20
N MET A 500 47.15 -25.80 -13.17
CA MET A 500 45.81 -26.41 -13.24
C MET A 500 45.53 -27.36 -12.08
N LEU A 501 46.51 -28.15 -11.62
CA LEU A 501 46.35 -29.01 -10.44
C LEU A 501 46.19 -28.19 -9.15
N GLN A 502 46.94 -27.09 -9.01
CA GLN A 502 46.80 -26.15 -7.89
C GLN A 502 45.46 -25.42 -7.89
N ASP A 503 44.98 -24.98 -9.07
CA ASP A 503 43.67 -24.33 -9.24
C ASP A 503 42.54 -25.31 -8.90
N ASN A 504 42.54 -26.53 -9.47
CA ASN A 504 41.57 -27.57 -9.12
C ASN A 504 41.57 -27.91 -7.62
N GLN A 505 42.73 -27.88 -6.96
CA GLN A 505 42.83 -28.11 -5.52
C GLN A 505 42.19 -26.97 -4.71
N ARG A 506 42.43 -25.72 -5.11
CA ARG A 506 41.83 -24.52 -4.50
C ARG A 506 40.31 -24.52 -4.69
N ASP A 507 39.84 -24.85 -5.88
CA ASP A 507 38.42 -24.85 -6.23
C ASP A 507 37.68 -25.97 -5.47
N GLY A 508 38.29 -27.16 -5.34
CA GLY A 508 37.77 -28.23 -4.47
C GLY A 508 37.65 -27.82 -2.99
N PHE A 509 38.66 -27.13 -2.43
CA PHE A 509 38.55 -26.61 -1.06
C PHE A 509 37.51 -25.49 -0.92
N SER A 510 37.37 -24.61 -1.92
CA SER A 510 36.37 -23.56 -1.94
C SER A 510 34.95 -24.15 -1.96
N LEU A 511 34.70 -25.11 -2.86
CA LEU A 511 33.42 -25.82 -2.99
C LEU A 511 33.05 -26.59 -1.71
N LYS A 512 34.03 -27.22 -1.06
CA LYS A 512 33.84 -27.81 0.27
C LYS A 512 33.41 -26.77 1.30
N GLY A 513 34.10 -25.63 1.37
CA GLY A 513 33.78 -24.54 2.29
C GLY A 513 32.34 -24.02 2.11
N SER A 514 31.94 -23.75 0.86
CA SER A 514 30.56 -23.33 0.54
C SER A 514 29.53 -24.42 0.84
N SER A 515 29.86 -25.71 0.69
CA SER A 515 28.96 -26.82 1.02
C SER A 515 28.78 -26.99 2.55
N ASP A 516 29.85 -26.82 3.33
CA ASP A 516 29.79 -26.79 4.80
C ASP A 516 28.94 -25.60 5.30
N GLU A 517 29.06 -24.42 4.65
CA GLU A 517 28.26 -23.23 4.97
C GLU A 517 26.78 -23.42 4.59
N LEU A 518 26.49 -23.93 3.39
CA LEU A 518 25.13 -24.27 2.95
C LEU A 518 24.47 -25.26 3.92
N THR A 519 25.20 -26.29 4.37
CA THR A 519 24.71 -27.27 5.35
C THR A 519 24.28 -26.61 6.67
N ARG A 520 25.04 -25.61 7.15
CA ARG A 520 24.68 -24.85 8.37
C ARG A 520 23.44 -23.98 8.15
N SER A 521 23.38 -23.26 7.04
CA SER A 521 22.23 -22.42 6.68
C SER A 521 20.95 -23.23 6.55
N VAL A 522 21.04 -24.42 5.94
CA VAL A 522 19.93 -25.37 5.82
C VAL A 522 19.50 -25.95 7.16
N HIS A 523 20.44 -26.27 8.06
CA HIS A 523 20.11 -26.70 9.43
C HIS A 523 19.35 -25.61 10.19
N THR A 524 19.77 -24.34 10.06
CA THR A 524 19.03 -23.20 10.63
C THR A 524 17.64 -23.05 10.02
N LEU A 525 17.48 -23.22 8.69
CA LEU A 525 16.18 -23.19 8.03
C LEU A 525 15.24 -24.30 8.53
N SER A 526 15.73 -25.53 8.64
CA SER A 526 14.98 -26.68 9.16
C SER A 526 14.55 -26.47 10.62
N LYS A 527 15.44 -25.92 11.47
CA LYS A 527 15.11 -25.53 12.85
C LYS A 527 14.02 -24.47 12.88
N ASN A 528 14.16 -23.39 12.10
CA ASN A 528 13.19 -22.29 12.06
C ASN A 528 11.82 -22.77 11.57
N ALA A 529 11.76 -23.65 10.56
CA ALA A 529 10.51 -24.24 10.10
C ALA A 529 9.83 -25.10 11.19
N THR A 530 10.62 -25.85 11.98
CA THR A 530 10.09 -26.64 13.11
C THR A 530 9.56 -25.75 14.24
N GLU A 531 10.28 -24.66 14.56
CA GLU A 531 9.82 -23.67 15.55
C GLU A 531 8.56 -22.92 15.06
N GLN A 532 8.50 -22.58 13.77
CA GLN A 532 7.33 -21.95 13.15
C GLN A 532 6.09 -22.87 13.17
N ALA A 533 6.25 -24.17 12.90
CA ALA A 533 5.16 -25.13 12.97
C ALA A 533 4.54 -25.18 14.38
N ALA A 534 5.37 -25.22 15.43
CA ALA A 534 4.90 -25.19 16.82
C ALA A 534 4.14 -23.88 17.17
N SER A 535 4.61 -22.72 16.67
CA SER A 535 3.87 -21.46 16.83
C SER A 535 2.56 -21.41 16.05
N LEU A 536 2.46 -22.09 14.90
CA LEU A 536 1.22 -22.22 14.14
C LEU A 536 0.21 -23.13 14.85
N GLU A 537 0.63 -24.22 15.50
CA GLU A 537 -0.25 -25.05 16.34
C GLU A 537 -0.85 -24.24 17.51
N GLU A 538 -0.03 -23.45 18.21
CA GLU A 538 -0.48 -22.58 19.31
C GLU A 538 -1.43 -21.47 18.82
N THR A 539 -1.16 -20.91 17.64
CA THR A 539 -2.02 -19.90 16.99
C THR A 539 -3.36 -20.52 16.55
N ALA A 540 -3.35 -21.74 16.01
CA ALA A 540 -4.57 -22.44 15.60
C ALA A 540 -5.48 -22.75 16.81
N ALA A 541 -4.90 -23.25 17.91
CA ALA A 541 -5.65 -23.45 19.16
C ALA A 541 -6.26 -22.15 19.70
N SER A 542 -5.54 -21.02 19.59
CA SER A 542 -6.03 -19.70 19.97
C SER A 542 -7.19 -19.22 19.07
N ILE A 543 -7.15 -19.54 17.77
CA ILE A 543 -8.23 -19.21 16.82
C ILE A 543 -9.49 -20.03 17.14
N ASP A 544 -9.35 -21.32 17.47
CA ASP A 544 -10.49 -22.16 17.88
C ASP A 544 -11.15 -21.63 19.17
N GLU A 545 -10.35 -21.23 20.17
CA GLU A 545 -10.86 -20.62 21.41
C GLU A 545 -11.60 -19.30 21.14
N ILE A 546 -10.99 -18.40 20.35
CA ILE A 546 -11.61 -17.12 19.96
C ILE A 546 -12.90 -17.35 19.17
N THR A 547 -12.93 -18.31 18.25
CA THR A 547 -14.12 -18.67 17.47
C THR A 547 -15.23 -19.21 18.37
N GLY A 548 -14.88 -20.02 19.39
CA GLY A 548 -15.82 -20.46 20.43
C GLY A 548 -16.42 -19.28 21.22
N ASN A 549 -15.58 -18.32 21.62
CA ASN A 549 -16.02 -17.13 22.36
C ASN A 549 -16.91 -16.19 21.52
N ILE A 550 -16.62 -16.02 20.21
CA ILE A 550 -17.47 -15.27 19.28
C ILE A 550 -18.84 -15.95 19.14
N LYS A 551 -18.85 -17.29 18.99
CA LYS A 551 -20.11 -18.05 18.92
C LYS A 551 -20.94 -17.88 20.20
N HIS A 552 -20.32 -18.01 21.38
CA HIS A 552 -20.99 -17.78 22.66
C HIS A 552 -21.52 -16.34 22.79
N THR A 553 -20.78 -15.35 22.29
CA THR A 553 -21.24 -13.94 22.22
C THR A 553 -22.49 -13.79 21.35
N SER A 554 -22.54 -14.45 20.18
CA SER A 554 -23.74 -14.46 19.32
C SER A 554 -24.94 -15.16 19.99
N GLU A 555 -24.70 -16.26 20.71
CA GLU A 555 -25.74 -16.97 21.48
C GLU A 555 -26.28 -16.08 22.61
N LYS A 556 -25.40 -15.37 23.33
CA LYS A 556 -25.78 -14.42 24.39
C LYS A 556 -26.50 -13.18 23.86
N ALA A 557 -26.13 -12.65 22.68
CA ALA A 557 -26.89 -11.60 22.02
C ALA A 557 -28.32 -12.06 21.69
N GLN A 558 -28.48 -13.30 21.21
CA GLN A 558 -29.80 -13.85 20.93
C GLN A 558 -30.66 -14.06 22.19
N GLU A 559 -30.04 -14.40 23.32
CA GLU A 559 -30.69 -14.47 24.64
C GLU A 559 -31.12 -13.07 25.13
N MET A 560 -30.25 -12.07 24.99
CA MET A 560 -30.56 -10.67 25.35
C MET A 560 -31.73 -10.10 24.53
N LEU A 561 -31.84 -10.42 23.23
CA LEU A 561 -33.02 -10.05 22.41
C LEU A 561 -34.33 -10.64 22.97
N ASN A 562 -34.31 -11.87 23.48
CA ASN A 562 -35.49 -12.50 24.08
C ASN A 562 -35.87 -11.81 25.40
N VAL A 563 -34.91 -11.56 26.29
CA VAL A 563 -35.14 -10.84 27.56
C VAL A 563 -35.68 -9.43 27.28
N SER A 564 -35.06 -8.69 26.36
CA SER A 564 -35.47 -7.34 25.98
C SER A 564 -36.88 -7.31 25.37
N SER A 565 -37.24 -8.30 24.56
CA SER A 565 -38.61 -8.49 24.05
C SER A 565 -39.63 -8.71 25.18
N GLN A 566 -39.30 -9.55 26.17
CA GLN A 566 -40.14 -9.74 27.36
C GLN A 566 -40.27 -8.45 28.17
N THR A 567 -39.18 -7.68 28.34
CA THR A 567 -39.19 -6.39 29.03
C THR A 567 -40.07 -5.37 28.29
N LYS A 568 -40.05 -5.34 26.94
CA LYS A 568 -40.93 -4.49 26.13
C LYS A 568 -42.41 -4.80 26.39
N ASN A 569 -42.76 -6.09 26.44
CA ASN A 569 -44.13 -6.52 26.73
C ASN A 569 -44.57 -6.10 28.15
N SER A 570 -43.71 -6.28 29.16
CA SER A 570 -43.99 -5.83 30.53
C SER A 570 -44.14 -4.32 30.66
N ALA A 571 -43.34 -3.53 29.92
CA ALA A 571 -43.47 -2.08 29.87
C ALA A 571 -44.80 -1.65 29.23
N ALA A 572 -45.21 -2.30 28.13
CA ALA A 572 -46.49 -2.06 27.48
C ALA A 572 -47.69 -2.43 28.37
N GLU A 573 -47.61 -3.51 29.14
CA GLU A 573 -48.62 -3.87 30.14
C GLU A 573 -48.68 -2.84 31.28
N GLY A 574 -47.53 -2.40 31.80
CA GLY A 574 -47.46 -1.31 32.77
C GLY A 574 -48.10 -0.01 32.28
N LYS A 575 -47.83 0.36 31.02
CA LYS A 575 -48.45 1.51 30.33
C LYS A 575 -49.97 1.37 30.24
N LYS A 576 -50.47 0.16 29.94
CA LYS A 576 -51.91 -0.14 29.88
C LYS A 576 -52.56 -0.01 31.27
N LEU A 577 -51.94 -0.54 32.32
CA LEU A 577 -52.43 -0.42 33.70
C LEU A 577 -52.43 1.04 34.18
N ALA A 578 -51.41 1.83 33.83
CA ALA A 578 -51.36 3.26 34.12
C ALA A 578 -52.51 4.03 33.43
N ASN A 579 -52.83 3.71 32.17
CA ASN A 579 -54.00 4.24 31.47
C ASN A 579 -55.32 3.86 32.18
N SER A 580 -55.48 2.61 32.59
CA SER A 580 -56.66 2.18 33.36
C SER A 580 -56.78 2.93 34.71
N THR A 581 -55.66 3.25 35.35
CA THR A 581 -55.63 4.03 36.59
C THR A 581 -56.04 5.49 36.35
N VAL A 582 -55.63 6.11 35.22
CA VAL A 582 -56.11 7.43 34.82
C VAL A 582 -57.64 7.43 34.65
N SER A 583 -58.20 6.44 33.93
CA SER A 583 -59.64 6.31 33.75
C SER A 583 -60.40 6.17 35.08
N ALA A 584 -59.92 5.30 35.97
CA ALA A 584 -60.53 5.13 37.29
C ALA A 584 -60.45 6.41 38.17
N MET A 585 -59.38 7.19 38.06
CA MET A 585 -59.27 8.48 38.76
C MET A 585 -60.22 9.54 38.19
N ASP A 586 -60.52 9.50 36.89
CA ASP A 586 -61.55 10.34 36.27
C ASP A 586 -62.97 9.96 36.72
N GLU A 587 -63.30 8.66 36.77
CA GLU A 587 -64.59 8.17 37.31
C GLU A 587 -64.78 8.55 38.79
N ILE A 588 -63.72 8.45 39.60
CA ILE A 588 -63.71 8.94 40.98
C ILE A 588 -63.95 10.45 41.02
N ASN A 589 -63.24 11.22 40.20
CA ASN A 589 -63.36 12.68 40.18
C ASN A 589 -64.78 13.14 39.78
N GLU A 590 -65.40 12.50 38.78
CA GLU A 590 -66.81 12.72 38.42
C GLU A 590 -67.76 12.38 39.58
N THR A 591 -67.57 11.23 40.22
CA THR A 591 -68.39 10.81 41.38
C THR A 591 -68.28 11.80 42.54
N VAL A 592 -67.08 12.31 42.83
CA VAL A 592 -66.84 13.28 43.90
C VAL A 592 -67.43 14.66 43.58
N LEU A 593 -67.44 15.08 42.31
CA LEU A 593 -68.15 16.28 41.85
C LEU A 593 -69.66 16.17 42.06
N ASN A 594 -70.27 15.04 41.70
CA ASN A 594 -71.69 14.77 41.92
C ASN A 594 -72.05 14.79 43.43
N ILE A 595 -71.15 14.31 44.30
CA ILE A 595 -71.31 14.42 45.75
C ILE A 595 -71.23 15.90 46.20
N ASN A 596 -70.31 16.71 45.66
CA ASN A 596 -70.21 18.13 46.00
C ASN A 596 -71.51 18.90 45.67
N GLU A 597 -72.10 18.62 44.52
CA GLU A 597 -73.40 19.18 44.12
C GLU A 597 -74.52 18.77 45.08
N ALA A 598 -74.63 17.48 45.43
CA ALA A 598 -75.62 17.00 46.39
C ALA A 598 -75.46 17.64 47.79
N ILE A 599 -74.22 17.84 48.24
CA ILE A 599 -73.92 18.54 49.51
C ILE A 599 -74.28 20.03 49.44
N SER A 600 -74.09 20.68 48.30
CA SER A 600 -74.55 22.06 48.05
C SER A 600 -76.08 22.18 48.13
N VAL A 601 -76.82 21.17 47.64
CA VAL A 601 -78.28 21.10 47.79
C VAL A 601 -78.69 20.89 49.25
N ILE A 602 -77.98 20.06 50.01
CA ILE A 602 -78.23 19.85 51.45
C ILE A 602 -78.00 21.14 52.25
N ASP A 603 -76.94 21.89 51.97
CA ASP A 603 -76.67 23.19 52.59
C ASP A 603 -77.78 24.22 52.26
N GLN A 604 -78.25 24.25 51.01
CA GLN A 604 -79.41 25.07 50.63
C GLN A 604 -80.70 24.68 51.36
N ILE A 605 -80.97 23.37 51.53
CA ILE A 605 -82.12 22.88 52.29
C ILE A 605 -81.99 23.26 53.77
N ALA A 606 -80.79 23.13 54.35
CA ALA A 606 -80.51 23.55 55.73
C ALA A 606 -80.74 25.06 55.90
N PHE A 607 -80.25 25.89 54.98
CA PHE A 607 -80.49 27.33 54.96
C PHE A 607 -81.98 27.68 54.86
N GLN A 608 -82.72 27.07 53.92
CA GLN A 608 -84.17 27.27 53.77
C GLN A 608 -84.94 26.84 55.04
N THR A 609 -84.55 25.73 55.66
CA THR A 609 -85.14 25.22 56.91
C THR A 609 -84.88 26.18 58.07
N ASN A 610 -83.67 26.75 58.17
CA ASN A 610 -83.34 27.79 59.16
C ASN A 610 -84.23 29.04 58.97
N ILE A 611 -84.47 29.50 57.73
CA ILE A 611 -85.39 30.63 57.46
C ILE A 611 -86.85 30.28 57.79
N LEU A 612 -87.33 29.09 57.41
CA LEU A 612 -88.68 28.61 57.76
C LEU A 612 -88.88 28.52 59.27
N SER A 613 -87.88 28.01 60.00
CA SER A 613 -87.91 27.92 61.46
C SER A 613 -87.90 29.30 62.14
N LEU A 614 -87.18 30.27 61.57
CA LEU A 614 -87.20 31.65 62.05
C LEU A 614 -88.59 32.29 61.86
N ASN A 615 -89.21 32.11 60.70
CA ASN A 615 -90.56 32.60 60.43
C ASN A 615 -91.59 31.94 61.37
N ALA A 616 -91.48 30.63 61.62
CA ALA A 616 -92.33 29.91 62.56
C ALA A 616 -92.12 30.38 64.01
N ALA A 617 -90.89 30.70 64.42
CA ALA A 617 -90.59 31.26 65.74
C ALA A 617 -91.16 32.67 65.92
N VAL A 618 -91.15 33.50 64.87
CA VAL A 618 -91.80 34.82 64.86
C VAL A 618 -93.32 34.67 65.00
N GLU A 619 -93.96 33.81 64.19
CA GLU A 619 -95.41 33.59 64.26
C GLU A 619 -95.86 33.02 65.62
N ALA A 620 -95.05 32.11 66.19
CA ALA A 620 -95.28 31.57 67.53
C ALA A 620 -95.15 32.64 68.64
N ALA A 621 -94.28 33.65 68.47
CA ALA A 621 -94.21 34.80 69.36
C ALA A 621 -95.44 35.72 69.20
N THR A 622 -95.94 35.91 67.97
CA THR A 622 -97.18 36.64 67.68
C THR A 622 -98.41 35.99 68.33
N ALA A 623 -98.43 34.66 68.44
CA ALA A 623 -99.52 33.89 69.08
C ALA A 623 -99.51 33.89 70.63
N GLY A 624 -98.52 34.53 71.29
CA GLY A 624 -98.49 34.70 72.74
C GLY A 624 -98.45 33.39 73.55
N GLU A 625 -99.23 33.32 74.64
CA GLU A 625 -99.29 32.14 75.53
C GLU A 625 -99.59 30.83 74.78
N ALA A 626 -100.45 30.87 73.75
CA ALA A 626 -100.82 29.69 72.96
C ALA A 626 -99.69 29.20 72.03
N GLY A 627 -98.76 30.08 71.66
CA GLY A 627 -97.64 29.77 70.76
C GLY A 627 -96.44 29.09 71.42
N LYS A 628 -96.37 29.03 72.76
CA LYS A 628 -95.19 28.55 73.50
C LYS A 628 -94.68 27.17 73.06
N GLY A 629 -95.58 26.21 72.80
CA GLY A 629 -95.18 24.88 72.32
C GLY A 629 -94.60 24.91 70.90
N PHE A 630 -95.18 25.72 70.01
CA PHE A 630 -94.67 25.93 68.65
C PHE A 630 -93.32 26.65 68.63
N ALA A 631 -93.09 27.62 69.52
CA ALA A 631 -91.82 28.33 69.62
C ALA A 631 -90.65 27.40 69.98
N VAL A 632 -90.86 26.43 70.87
CA VAL A 632 -89.86 25.41 71.23
C VAL A 632 -89.55 24.51 70.03
N VAL A 633 -90.58 24.03 69.32
CA VAL A 633 -90.38 23.21 68.10
C VAL A 633 -89.65 24.00 67.01
N ALA A 634 -90.00 25.27 66.81
CA ALA A 634 -89.34 26.14 65.84
C ALA A 634 -87.85 26.36 66.18
N GLN A 635 -87.51 26.58 67.46
CA GLN A 635 -86.11 26.71 67.88
C GLN A 635 -85.32 25.40 67.74
N GLU A 636 -85.96 24.24 67.96
CA GLU A 636 -85.30 22.94 67.79
C GLU A 636 -85.07 22.61 66.31
N VAL A 637 -86.04 22.91 65.43
CA VAL A 637 -85.87 22.82 63.96
C VAL A 637 -84.76 23.77 63.50
N ARG A 638 -84.64 24.96 64.11
CA ARG A 638 -83.55 25.91 63.82
C ARG A 638 -82.17 25.37 64.21
N ASN A 639 -82.06 24.80 65.41
CA ASN A 639 -80.83 24.16 65.87
C ASN A 639 -80.45 22.98 64.97
N LEU A 640 -81.41 22.15 64.57
CA LEU A 640 -81.20 21.04 63.63
C LEU A 640 -80.71 21.55 62.28
N ALA A 641 -81.34 22.58 61.71
CA ALA A 641 -80.93 23.20 60.46
C ALA A 641 -79.51 23.78 60.53
N SER A 642 -79.13 24.45 61.62
CA SER A 642 -77.77 24.94 61.82
C SER A 642 -76.74 23.80 61.86
N ARG A 643 -77.06 22.69 62.54
CA ARG A 643 -76.20 21.50 62.58
C ARG A 643 -76.10 20.80 61.23
N SER A 644 -77.17 20.80 60.43
CA SER A 644 -77.15 20.28 59.06
C SER A 644 -76.26 21.11 58.13
N ALA A 645 -76.27 22.44 58.24
CA ALA A 645 -75.38 23.32 57.48
C ALA A 645 -73.90 23.14 57.89
N GLU A 646 -73.62 23.02 59.19
CA GLU A 646 -72.28 22.76 59.72
C GLU A 646 -71.73 21.40 59.23
N ALA A 647 -72.53 20.33 59.33
CA ALA A 647 -72.17 19.02 58.79
C ALA A 647 -72.01 19.02 57.26
N ALA A 648 -72.85 19.75 56.52
CA ALA A 648 -72.70 19.89 55.07
C ALA A 648 -71.38 20.61 54.71
N LYS A 649 -70.98 21.62 55.48
CA LYS A 649 -69.68 22.30 55.32
C LYS A 649 -68.50 21.35 55.57
N GLU A 650 -68.52 20.58 56.66
CA GLU A 650 -67.46 19.60 56.96
C GLU A 650 -67.34 18.54 55.86
N ILE A 651 -68.46 18.01 55.37
CA ILE A 651 -68.44 17.04 54.26
C ILE A 651 -67.92 17.70 52.98
N LYS A 652 -68.28 18.96 52.71
CA LYS A 652 -67.77 19.70 51.54
C LYS A 652 -66.25 19.84 51.56
N GLU A 653 -65.66 20.18 52.71
CA GLU A 653 -64.20 20.25 52.89
C GLU A 653 -63.52 18.89 52.66
N LEU A 654 -64.12 17.79 53.14
CA LEU A 654 -63.64 16.42 52.88
C LEU A 654 -63.73 16.03 51.40
N VAL A 655 -64.82 16.41 50.72
CA VAL A 655 -65.06 16.18 49.30
C VAL A 655 -64.07 16.97 48.44
N GLU A 656 -63.82 18.24 48.75
CA GLU A 656 -62.79 19.04 48.08
C GLU A 656 -61.38 18.44 48.25
N SER A 657 -61.06 17.93 49.45
CA SER A 657 -59.81 17.20 49.69
C SER A 657 -59.73 15.89 48.88
N ALA A 658 -60.84 15.16 48.73
CA ALA A 658 -60.91 13.95 47.92
C ALA A 658 -60.70 14.26 46.42
N THR A 659 -61.33 15.31 45.88
CA THR A 659 -61.12 15.82 44.51
C THR A 659 -59.64 16.13 44.27
N GLN A 660 -59.00 16.84 45.21
CA GLN A 660 -57.57 17.18 45.07
C GLN A 660 -56.68 15.93 45.05
N LYS A 661 -56.98 14.92 45.88
CA LYS A 661 -56.25 13.65 45.90
C LYS A 661 -56.47 12.81 44.63
N ALA A 662 -57.69 12.75 44.10
CA ALA A 662 -57.99 12.06 42.84
C ALA A 662 -57.27 12.72 41.65
N SER A 663 -57.31 14.06 41.57
CA SER A 663 -56.59 14.84 40.56
C SER A 663 -55.07 14.64 40.63
N ASN A 664 -54.49 14.61 41.84
CA ASN A 664 -53.08 14.27 42.03
C ASN A 664 -52.77 12.83 41.59
N GLY A 665 -53.64 11.86 41.91
CA GLY A 665 -53.53 10.46 41.46
C GLY A 665 -53.52 10.35 39.93
N LYS A 666 -54.45 11.05 39.25
CA LYS A 666 -54.49 11.16 37.78
C LYS A 666 -53.19 11.70 37.21
N ASN A 667 -52.64 12.78 37.78
CA ASN A 667 -51.39 13.39 37.32
C ASN A 667 -50.18 12.44 37.48
N ILE A 668 -50.08 11.74 38.61
CA ILE A 668 -49.05 10.72 38.83
C ILE A 668 -49.17 9.58 37.81
N SER A 669 -50.39 9.09 37.55
CA SER A 669 -50.62 8.05 36.54
C SER A 669 -50.33 8.53 35.11
N ALA A 670 -50.59 9.81 34.78
CA ALA A 670 -50.21 10.39 33.49
C ALA A 670 -48.68 10.42 33.29
N LYS A 671 -47.92 10.82 34.31
CA LYS A 671 -46.44 10.75 34.29
C LYS A 671 -45.92 9.32 34.19
N MET A 672 -46.65 8.35 34.75
CA MET A 672 -46.32 6.93 34.64
C MET A 672 -46.47 6.42 33.20
N ILE A 673 -47.50 6.88 32.45
CA ILE A 673 -47.68 6.58 31.02
C ILE A 673 -46.52 7.14 30.20
N GLU A 674 -46.10 8.39 30.48
CA GLU A 674 -44.94 9.02 29.85
C GLU A 674 -43.65 8.23 30.12
N GLY A 675 -43.39 7.88 31.38
CA GLY A 675 -42.23 7.09 31.79
C GLY A 675 -42.18 5.71 31.15
N PHE A 676 -43.32 5.00 31.05
CA PHE A 676 -43.38 3.73 30.31
C PHE A 676 -43.16 3.93 28.80
N SER A 677 -43.60 5.04 28.21
CA SER A 677 -43.35 5.34 26.79
C SER A 677 -41.87 5.61 26.51
N GLN A 678 -41.17 6.33 27.39
CA GLN A 678 -39.73 6.54 27.31
C GLN A 678 -38.95 5.24 27.57
N LEU A 679 -39.48 4.34 28.40
CA LEU A 679 -38.90 3.02 28.63
C LEU A 679 -39.03 2.12 27.39
N GLU A 680 -40.19 2.10 26.72
CA GLU A 680 -40.39 1.38 25.45
C GLU A 680 -39.40 1.84 24.37
N GLU A 681 -39.18 3.15 24.23
CA GLU A 681 -38.21 3.74 23.30
C GLU A 681 -36.77 3.31 23.62
N ARG A 682 -36.37 3.35 24.91
CA ARG A 682 -35.05 2.90 25.36
C ARG A 682 -34.83 1.40 25.13
N ILE A 683 -35.86 0.57 25.33
CA ILE A 683 -35.79 -0.87 25.04
C ILE A 683 -35.64 -1.12 23.54
N GLU A 684 -36.29 -0.32 22.69
CA GLU A 684 -36.14 -0.40 21.23
C GLU A 684 -34.73 0.00 20.78
N PHE A 685 -34.14 1.06 21.36
CA PHE A 685 -32.74 1.40 21.14
C PHE A 685 -31.78 0.27 21.56
N THR A 686 -32.00 -0.34 22.73
CA THR A 686 -31.22 -1.49 23.20
C THR A 686 -31.34 -2.69 22.27
N ASN A 687 -32.52 -2.97 21.70
CA ASN A 687 -32.67 -4.05 20.70
C ASN A 687 -31.79 -3.84 19.48
N ASN A 688 -31.72 -2.60 18.96
CA ASN A 688 -30.89 -2.28 17.81
C ASN A 688 -29.40 -2.52 18.12
N LEU A 689 -28.93 -2.10 19.31
CA LEU A 689 -27.55 -2.36 19.74
C LEU A 689 -27.23 -3.85 19.89
N ILE A 690 -28.18 -4.67 20.35
CA ILE A 690 -27.97 -6.12 20.45
C ILE A 690 -27.95 -6.78 19.06
N ASP A 691 -28.76 -6.29 18.10
CA ASP A 691 -28.68 -6.77 16.72
C ASP A 691 -27.35 -6.41 16.04
N ASP A 692 -26.85 -5.18 16.27
CA ASP A 692 -25.50 -4.77 15.83
C ASP A 692 -24.41 -5.70 16.40
N VAL A 693 -24.47 -6.06 17.68
CA VAL A 693 -23.55 -7.03 18.31
C VAL A 693 -23.69 -8.43 17.69
N SER A 694 -24.93 -8.88 17.43
CA SER A 694 -25.21 -10.18 16.78
C SER A 694 -24.65 -10.23 15.36
N ASN A 695 -24.77 -9.14 14.60
CA ASN A 695 -24.26 -9.03 13.24
C ASN A 695 -22.73 -8.91 13.22
N ALA A 696 -22.14 -8.12 14.12
CA ALA A 696 -20.68 -8.06 14.30
C ALA A 696 -20.08 -9.44 14.67
N ALA A 697 -20.73 -10.22 15.54
CA ALA A 697 -20.28 -11.57 15.88
C ALA A 697 -20.34 -12.54 14.67
N LYS A 698 -21.35 -12.43 13.80
CA LYS A 698 -21.41 -13.19 12.53
C LYS A 698 -20.27 -12.80 11.59
N GLU A 699 -20.01 -11.50 11.43
CA GLU A 699 -18.88 -11.01 10.60
C GLU A 699 -17.53 -11.45 11.15
N GLN A 700 -17.31 -11.38 12.47
CA GLN A 700 -16.12 -11.90 13.13
C GLN A 700 -15.95 -13.41 12.92
N THR A 701 -17.03 -14.19 12.93
CA THR A 701 -16.98 -15.63 12.64
C THR A 701 -16.51 -15.91 11.19
N ILE A 702 -16.99 -15.12 10.23
CA ILE A 702 -16.54 -15.20 8.83
C ILE A 702 -15.05 -14.80 8.73
N GLY A 703 -14.64 -13.75 9.43
CA GLY A 703 -13.23 -13.32 9.51
C GLY A 703 -12.32 -14.39 10.10
N MET A 704 -12.71 -15.03 11.21
CA MET A 704 -11.93 -16.13 11.82
C MET A 704 -11.83 -17.34 10.90
N THR A 705 -12.88 -17.65 10.13
CA THR A 705 -12.81 -18.71 9.10
C THR A 705 -11.74 -18.41 8.06
N GLN A 706 -11.66 -17.17 7.57
CA GLN A 706 -10.62 -16.75 6.62
C GLN A 706 -9.22 -16.76 7.22
N ILE A 707 -9.08 -16.41 8.51
CA ILE A 707 -7.80 -16.49 9.23
C ILE A 707 -7.37 -17.95 9.41
N ALA A 708 -8.29 -18.86 9.75
CA ALA A 708 -8.01 -20.29 9.85
C ALA A 708 -7.55 -20.89 8.50
N ASP A 709 -8.21 -20.53 7.39
CA ASP A 709 -7.78 -20.90 6.04
C ASP A 709 -6.37 -20.38 5.71
N ALA A 710 -6.04 -19.15 6.11
CA ALA A 710 -4.70 -18.59 5.94
C ALA A 710 -3.64 -19.31 6.81
N MET A 711 -3.98 -19.71 8.04
CA MET A 711 -3.07 -20.51 8.88
C MET A 711 -2.82 -21.89 8.28
N ASN A 712 -3.84 -22.56 7.74
CA ASN A 712 -3.70 -23.82 7.01
C ASN A 712 -2.78 -23.69 5.78
N GLN A 713 -2.75 -22.52 5.12
CA GLN A 713 -1.79 -22.26 4.05
C GLN A 713 -0.36 -22.05 4.58
N LEU A 714 -0.18 -21.33 5.69
CA LEU A 714 1.13 -21.15 6.31
C LEU A 714 1.73 -22.46 6.83
N ASP A 715 0.92 -23.35 7.41
CA ASP A 715 1.37 -24.69 7.82
C ASP A 715 1.89 -25.48 6.61
N ARG A 716 1.13 -25.52 5.52
CA ARG A 716 1.57 -26.16 4.27
C ARG A 716 2.89 -25.58 3.74
N PHE A 717 3.07 -24.26 3.74
CA PHE A 717 4.34 -23.64 3.34
C PHE A 717 5.48 -23.93 4.33
N THR A 718 5.19 -24.07 5.63
CA THR A 718 6.16 -24.43 6.66
C THR A 718 6.64 -25.87 6.47
N GLN A 719 5.73 -26.80 6.17
CA GLN A 719 6.05 -28.19 5.81
C GLN A 719 6.84 -28.27 4.49
N GLU A 720 6.47 -27.46 3.48
CA GLU A 720 7.21 -27.38 2.21
C GLU A 720 8.64 -26.84 2.43
N ASN A 721 8.81 -25.80 3.25
CA ASN A 721 10.12 -25.28 3.65
C ASN A 721 10.97 -26.33 4.37
N ALA A 722 10.38 -27.15 5.26
CA ALA A 722 11.09 -28.25 5.90
C ALA A 722 11.54 -29.33 4.90
N ALA A 723 10.71 -29.67 3.92
CA ALA A 723 11.04 -30.62 2.85
C ALA A 723 12.12 -30.07 1.90
N ILE A 724 12.06 -28.78 1.55
CA ILE A 724 13.08 -28.09 0.75
C ILE A 724 14.41 -28.05 1.51
N ALA A 725 14.39 -27.79 2.83
CA ALA A 725 15.57 -27.81 3.67
C ALA A 725 16.23 -29.20 3.64
N ASP A 726 15.49 -30.29 3.89
CA ASP A 726 16.06 -31.64 3.88
C ASP A 726 16.61 -32.04 2.50
N LYS A 727 15.91 -31.71 1.41
CA LYS A 727 16.41 -31.92 0.04
C LYS A 727 17.70 -31.13 -0.23
N THR A 728 17.78 -29.88 0.23
CA THR A 728 18.97 -29.03 0.06
C THR A 728 20.14 -29.52 0.92
N ASN A 729 19.87 -30.10 2.09
CA ASN A 729 20.86 -30.79 2.93
C ASN A 729 21.48 -31.98 2.20
N GLY A 730 20.66 -32.75 1.47
CA GLY A 730 21.11 -33.83 0.59
C GLY A 730 22.08 -33.32 -0.48
N ILE A 731 21.68 -32.28 -1.23
CA ILE A 731 22.51 -31.66 -2.28
C ILE A 731 23.82 -31.10 -1.71
N ALA A 732 23.79 -30.47 -0.54
CA ALA A 732 24.99 -29.94 0.12
C ALA A 732 25.98 -31.06 0.51
N LYS A 733 25.48 -32.18 1.04
CA LYS A 733 26.31 -33.38 1.35
C LYS A 733 26.90 -34.01 0.09
N GLU A 734 26.12 -34.13 -0.98
CA GLU A 734 26.59 -34.65 -2.27
C GLU A 734 27.66 -33.74 -2.88
N THR A 735 27.45 -32.42 -2.87
CA THR A 735 28.40 -31.42 -3.36
C THR A 735 29.71 -31.45 -2.56
N ASN A 736 29.64 -31.61 -1.23
CA ASN A 736 30.81 -31.83 -0.38
C ASN A 736 31.54 -33.14 -0.71
N SER A 737 30.83 -34.22 -1.04
CA SER A 737 31.45 -35.48 -1.51
C SER A 737 32.21 -35.27 -2.82
N ILE A 738 31.59 -34.59 -3.80
CA ILE A 738 32.22 -34.25 -5.08
C ILE A 738 33.47 -33.38 -4.86
N ALA A 739 33.39 -32.39 -3.97
CA ALA A 739 34.52 -31.54 -3.61
C ALA A 739 35.69 -32.35 -3.01
N LEU A 740 35.39 -33.29 -2.11
CA LEU A 740 36.38 -34.22 -1.55
C LEU A 740 36.97 -35.14 -2.63
N ASP A 741 36.17 -35.64 -3.57
CA ASP A 741 36.64 -36.50 -4.67
C ASP A 741 37.55 -35.75 -5.66
N VAL A 742 37.28 -34.46 -5.94
CA VAL A 742 38.19 -33.59 -6.70
C VAL A 742 39.53 -33.44 -5.98
N VAL A 743 39.53 -33.09 -4.69
CA VAL A 743 40.76 -32.97 -3.89
C VAL A 743 41.51 -34.30 -3.82
N ASN A 744 40.82 -35.42 -3.61
CA ASN A 744 41.38 -36.76 -3.59
C ASN A 744 42.00 -37.16 -4.94
N ASN A 745 41.41 -36.75 -6.07
CA ASN A 745 41.96 -37.02 -7.40
C ASN A 745 43.20 -36.16 -7.69
N VAL A 746 43.20 -34.89 -7.29
CA VAL A 746 44.40 -34.03 -7.35
C VAL A 746 45.52 -34.61 -6.47
N ASP A 747 45.20 -35.10 -5.27
CA ASP A 747 46.16 -35.70 -4.34
C ASP A 747 46.79 -37.02 -4.84
N LYS A 748 46.25 -37.67 -5.88
CA LYS A 748 46.89 -38.82 -6.55
C LYS A 748 48.09 -38.44 -7.42
N ASN A 749 48.29 -37.16 -7.71
CA ASN A 749 49.40 -36.67 -8.53
C ASN A 749 50.50 -36.10 -7.63
N ASN A 750 51.77 -36.19 -8.05
CA ASN A 750 52.90 -35.57 -7.37
C ASN A 750 53.30 -34.30 -8.16
N PHE A 751 53.36 -33.14 -7.50
CA PHE A 751 53.61 -31.85 -8.16
C PHE A 751 54.13 -30.80 -7.16
N ASP A 752 54.88 -29.82 -7.66
CA ASP A 752 55.40 -28.72 -6.84
C ASP A 752 54.25 -27.86 -6.29
N GLY A 753 54.28 -27.54 -5.00
CA GLY A 753 53.26 -26.72 -4.33
C GLY A 753 52.03 -27.47 -3.79
N LYS A 754 51.94 -28.81 -3.96
CA LYS A 754 50.85 -29.66 -3.47
C LYS A 754 50.45 -29.48 -2.00
N ASN A 755 51.40 -29.12 -1.14
CA ASN A 755 51.17 -28.88 0.29
C ASN A 755 50.91 -27.39 0.62
N SER A 756 51.26 -26.47 -0.28
CA SER A 756 51.11 -25.03 -0.08
C SER A 756 49.64 -24.60 -0.11
N VAL A 757 48.85 -25.19 -1.01
CA VAL A 757 47.42 -24.89 -1.15
C VAL A 757 46.64 -25.33 0.09
N LYS A 758 47.05 -26.44 0.74
CA LYS A 758 46.43 -26.97 1.97
C LYS A 758 46.56 -26.05 3.18
N GLN A 759 47.51 -25.11 3.19
CA GLN A 759 47.71 -24.18 4.32
C GLN A 759 46.93 -22.86 4.18
N ASN A 760 46.66 -22.39 2.96
CA ASN A 760 46.05 -21.08 2.73
C ASN A 760 44.50 -21.07 2.70
N THR A 761 43.85 -22.24 2.74
CA THR A 761 42.38 -22.37 2.66
C THR A 761 41.69 -22.64 4.00
N THR A 762 42.38 -22.42 5.12
CA THR A 762 41.76 -22.48 6.46
C THR A 762 41.52 -21.08 7.03
N PRO A 763 40.39 -20.40 6.72
CA PRO A 763 39.89 -19.37 7.62
C PRO A 763 39.47 -20.07 8.91
N ALA A 764 40.27 -19.91 9.97
CA ALA A 764 39.84 -20.30 11.30
C ALA A 764 38.50 -19.61 11.59
N PRO A 765 37.43 -20.35 11.97
CA PRO A 765 36.14 -19.73 12.19
C PRO A 765 36.29 -18.69 13.30
N LYS A 766 36.05 -17.41 12.96
CA LYS A 766 35.87 -16.38 13.97
C LYS A 766 34.75 -16.87 14.88
N LYS A 767 35.07 -17.11 16.16
CA LYS A 767 34.07 -17.40 17.18
C LYS A 767 33.17 -16.17 17.27
N GLU A 768 32.01 -16.22 16.63
CA GLU A 768 30.91 -15.37 17.03
C GLU A 768 30.62 -15.68 18.50
N LYS A 769 30.56 -14.64 19.32
CA LYS A 769 30.10 -14.77 20.69
C LYS A 769 28.61 -15.10 20.61
N VAL A 770 28.28 -16.37 20.76
CA VAL A 770 26.93 -16.78 21.16
C VAL A 770 26.67 -16.05 22.48
N VAL A 771 25.81 -15.03 22.44
CA VAL A 771 25.23 -14.46 23.64
C VAL A 771 24.22 -15.48 24.11
N GLU A 772 24.60 -16.29 25.09
CA GLU A 772 23.65 -17.11 25.84
C GLU A 772 22.64 -16.18 26.53
N LYS A 773 21.51 -15.94 25.87
CA LYS A 773 20.28 -15.62 26.60
C LYS A 773 19.84 -16.92 27.26
N ASN A 774 19.72 -16.88 28.59
CA ASN A 774 19.30 -18.03 29.39
C ASN A 774 18.08 -18.73 28.78
N VAL A 775 18.25 -20.00 28.45
CA VAL A 775 17.13 -20.89 28.16
C VAL A 775 16.37 -21.08 29.47
N VAL A 776 15.18 -20.47 29.56
CA VAL A 776 14.22 -20.81 30.60
C VAL A 776 13.86 -22.29 30.40
N GLN A 777 14.14 -23.12 31.40
CA GLN A 777 13.85 -24.55 31.33
C GLN A 777 12.35 -24.77 31.16
N LYS A 778 11.95 -25.59 30.17
CA LYS A 778 10.57 -26.09 30.07
C LYS A 778 10.17 -26.77 31.39
N PRO A 779 9.02 -26.42 31.99
CA PRO A 779 8.39 -27.29 32.99
C PRO A 779 8.09 -28.64 32.36
N THR A 780 8.43 -29.73 33.04
CA THR A 780 8.05 -31.08 32.63
C THR A 780 6.56 -31.27 32.83
N VAL A 781 5.83 -31.51 31.74
CA VAL A 781 4.41 -31.86 31.78
C VAL A 781 4.25 -33.18 32.53
N LYS A 782 3.68 -33.12 33.74
CA LYS A 782 3.15 -34.31 34.42
C LYS A 782 1.85 -34.72 33.74
N LYS A 783 1.70 -36.03 33.50
CA LYS A 783 0.45 -36.62 32.99
C LYS A 783 -0.73 -36.26 33.88
N ASP A 784 -1.87 -36.03 33.25
CA ASP A 784 -3.12 -35.63 33.87
C ASP A 784 -3.58 -36.60 34.97
N THR A 785 -3.81 -36.06 36.17
CA THR A 785 -4.82 -36.61 37.08
C THR A 785 -6.14 -35.92 36.78
N VAL A 786 -7.15 -36.70 36.36
CA VAL A 786 -8.52 -36.25 36.14
C VAL A 786 -9.06 -35.58 37.42
N ILE A 787 -9.26 -34.26 37.38
CA ILE A 787 -9.98 -33.53 38.43
C ILE A 787 -11.46 -33.48 38.04
N LYS A 788 -12.32 -34.09 38.86
CA LYS A 788 -13.77 -33.95 38.73
C LYS A 788 -14.18 -32.53 39.05
N ALA A 789 -15.12 -31.98 38.27
CA ALA A 789 -15.71 -30.68 38.53
C ALA A 789 -16.30 -30.60 39.95
N LYS A 790 -15.97 -29.52 40.67
CA LYS A 790 -16.61 -29.13 41.93
C LYS A 790 -17.61 -28.02 41.60
N LYS A 791 -18.86 -28.16 42.06
CA LYS A 791 -19.84 -27.05 42.10
C LYS A 791 -19.47 -26.08 43.24
N GLU A 792 -20.11 -24.92 43.23
CA GLU A 792 -19.97 -23.74 44.12
C GLU A 792 -19.24 -22.59 43.38
N ASP A 793 -19.77 -21.36 43.28
CA ASP A 793 -21.13 -20.85 43.58
C ASP A 793 -21.46 -19.68 42.62
N GLU A 794 -22.73 -19.28 42.57
CA GLU A 794 -23.20 -18.05 41.89
C GLU A 794 -22.87 -16.79 42.73
N ASP A 795 -23.08 -15.59 42.16
CA ASP A 795 -22.88 -14.25 42.75
C ASP A 795 -21.43 -13.72 42.92
N GLU A 796 -20.82 -13.22 41.83
CA GLU A 796 -19.85 -12.09 41.92
C GLU A 796 -19.61 -11.34 40.58
N TRP A 797 -20.65 -10.76 39.96
CA TRP A 797 -20.51 -9.85 38.81
C TRP A 797 -21.50 -8.66 38.83
N GLU A 798 -21.37 -7.78 39.83
CA GLU A 798 -21.85 -6.39 39.76
C GLU A 798 -20.67 -5.40 39.87
N SER A 799 -19.94 -5.19 38.77
CA SER A 799 -19.38 -3.88 38.37
C SER A 799 -18.42 -4.04 37.19
N PHE A 800 -18.83 -3.60 36.00
CA PHE A 800 -17.97 -2.90 35.03
C PHE A 800 -18.82 -2.18 33.96
#